data_AF-A0A151WIP2-F1
#
_entry.id   AF-A0A151WIP2-F1
#
_cell.length_a   1.000
_cell.length_b   1.000
_cell.length_c   1.000
_cell.angle_alpha   90.00
_cell.angle_beta   90.00
_cell.angle_gamma   90.00
#
_symmetry.space_group_name_H-M   'P 1'
#
loop_
_entity.id
_entity.type
_entity.pdbx_description
1 polymer ?
#
loop_
_entity_poly.entity_id
_entity_poly.type
_entity_poly.pdbx_seq_one_letter_code
_entity_poly.pdbx_strand_id
1 'polypeptide(L)'
;MAGRVSSKERETSSPRNADNLPRQITSTSTSESSNDVAQEKLAIEERLAAKMFSYEIICFLFAITFTAMAALHSSPPKLSKPPIAKPFFDQNSVILDFYKGHLDAMIERLMQADFSFIMYYAPWDAESQALRHEFESVARFYHPQIFFAAINCWHPDSECRAQYNKIHGYPVLMLYPSRDSGINYRGIRTAPYMIRFLDAFMNPVIRITRKEQLMELLVSYDTVVVGYFNFTRLDRTPGYREFYKAAIRSLERDPNRELVFAIVTSALCSKLHYGVHKFPSASLLMWNESLSYPEGNEWTSENILNWISNSIHQPSLWLQPPGIKALTLAPYLREGPVLFLFTPRNPLHMENYIYNLIREIGLQYYNCADSMLVKDIIARLEAKRRTAVIRHFSRNQECADLKKNRTYTEQIKESVASISIQKWINNSCCANVAMNKCLLCKTKVMNPLEKEICTVISKKFDVCKETDVFMTPATIGQHEKQIYNYNKNYVSIKLKESTLRRLHAGIEYKSSLLKEDNDSRSANMVRRDFLKGDCKRWLAGNDYHPSLFPRDSPRQFNFSLKESVCKTNKTLALIAVDSLHYFHFADHLGIDISKRKNKTTVVILDAALESQYVMHHEFSEYALVDFINNYTQGLLQRTLRSDNSKRYRTQKLLSDEVNSNNADLRSKICVPELTTKTFLDVILDPSKDVVIMYHSPYCGFCSAISYVYLTVAYYLSNMNHLTFVRVDGDNNDLPWEYSMNRFPSILFFPAKRKDDSTVFPFSVPITIPNLLNFVLANLDGDSHVEALTNICQMGTGEAPNKCISRTRRLCLDIIEQLLQNYRKLRRHLSFLDKKIARNKRKIILLKLEHIKDIHLILGSTVDLSKDQKKAQLIKRKFFKYYSTIRSLKIDEKIEKQSYKSQDVVHTPTVKRERIRSEL
;
A
#
# COMPACT_ATOMS: atom_id res chain seq x y z
N MET A 1 -30.56 22.77 16.12
CA MET A 1 -31.80 21.99 16.31
C MET A 1 -31.52 20.54 15.98
N ALA A 2 -31.86 19.66 16.91
CA ALA A 2 -31.43 18.26 16.95
C ALA A 2 -32.39 17.35 16.16
N GLY A 3 -31.82 16.31 15.52
CA GLY A 3 -32.56 15.22 14.89
C GLY A 3 -31.61 14.26 14.19
N ARG A 4 -31.05 13.30 14.91
CA ARG A 4 -30.29 12.17 14.36
C ARG A 4 -31.05 10.88 14.62
N VAL A 5 -31.58 10.30 13.54
CA VAL A 5 -32.11 8.95 13.46
C VAL A 5 -30.93 7.98 13.36
N SER A 6 -30.85 7.03 14.29
CA SER A 6 -29.90 5.91 14.24
C SER A 6 -30.71 4.63 14.01
N SER A 7 -30.63 4.10 12.80
CA SER A 7 -31.12 2.78 12.42
C SER A 7 -30.08 1.73 12.81
N LYS A 8 -30.44 0.84 13.75
CA LYS A 8 -29.71 -0.39 14.04
C LYS A 8 -30.04 -1.44 12.97
N GLU A 9 -29.01 -1.92 12.28
CA GLU A 9 -29.09 -3.11 11.43
C GLU A 9 -29.26 -4.37 12.28
N ARG A 10 -30.10 -5.27 11.76
CA ARG A 10 -30.61 -6.50 12.35
C ARG A 10 -29.77 -7.65 11.78
N GLU A 11 -29.04 -8.37 12.62
CA GLU A 11 -28.48 -9.67 12.25
C GLU A 11 -29.61 -10.69 12.16
N THR A 12 -29.74 -11.32 11.00
CA THR A 12 -30.67 -12.40 10.69
C THR A 12 -29.96 -13.75 10.87
N SER A 13 -30.32 -14.49 11.91
CA SER A 13 -30.02 -15.93 12.00
C SER A 13 -31.33 -16.72 11.86
N SER A 14 -31.42 -17.55 10.82
CA SER A 14 -32.52 -18.47 10.57
C SER A 14 -32.46 -19.71 11.50
N PRO A 15 -33.60 -20.37 11.77
CA PRO A 15 -33.71 -21.45 12.75
C PRO A 15 -33.57 -22.84 12.11
N ARG A 16 -33.17 -23.85 12.90
CA ARG A 16 -33.38 -25.27 12.58
C ARG A 16 -34.06 -26.01 13.74
N ASN A 17 -35.16 -26.64 13.37
CA ASN A 17 -36.10 -27.51 14.05
C ASN A 17 -35.55 -28.51 15.09
N ALA A 18 -36.38 -28.77 16.10
CA ALA A 18 -36.70 -30.12 16.54
C ALA A 18 -38.08 -30.14 17.25
N ASP A 19 -39.10 -30.61 16.53
CA ASP A 19 -40.35 -31.08 17.11
C ASP A 19 -40.20 -32.55 17.51
N ASN A 20 -40.68 -32.91 18.71
CA ASN A 20 -41.29 -34.20 19.00
C ASN A 20 -42.13 -34.07 20.27
N LEU A 21 -43.45 -34.09 20.10
CA LEU A 21 -44.46 -34.28 21.15
C LEU A 21 -44.53 -35.77 21.52
N PRO A 22 -45.10 -36.15 22.68
CA PRO A 22 -46.50 -36.58 22.60
C PRO A 22 -47.40 -36.30 23.84
N ARG A 23 -48.67 -36.01 23.50
CA ARG A 23 -49.97 -36.43 24.08
C ARG A 23 -50.33 -36.10 25.54
N GLN A 24 -51.32 -35.21 25.66
CA GLN A 24 -52.31 -35.17 26.74
C GLN A 24 -53.26 -36.38 26.67
N ILE A 25 -53.56 -36.97 27.83
CA ILE A 25 -54.75 -37.78 28.08
C ILE A 25 -55.57 -37.03 29.14
N THR A 26 -56.80 -36.69 28.77
CA THR A 26 -57.89 -36.28 29.65
C THR A 26 -58.49 -37.50 30.33
N SER A 27 -58.67 -37.46 31.65
CA SER A 27 -59.77 -38.15 32.33
C SER A 27 -60.19 -37.38 33.59
N THR A 28 -61.42 -36.88 33.56
CA THR A 28 -62.21 -36.48 34.72
C THR A 28 -62.95 -37.70 35.25
N SER A 29 -62.83 -38.01 36.54
CA SER A 29 -63.88 -38.65 37.34
C SER A 29 -63.65 -38.46 38.84
N THR A 30 -64.55 -37.67 39.43
CA THR A 30 -65.25 -37.88 40.71
C THR A 30 -64.48 -38.20 42.00
N SER A 31 -64.78 -37.37 43.01
CA SER A 31 -65.15 -37.69 44.40
C SER A 31 -64.34 -36.95 45.47
N GLU A 32 -65.11 -36.33 46.36
CA GLU A 32 -64.76 -35.39 47.40
C GLU A 32 -63.93 -36.05 48.51
N SER A 33 -62.77 -35.47 48.88
CA SER A 33 -62.14 -35.61 50.23
C SER A 33 -60.79 -34.87 50.41
N SER A 34 -60.45 -33.83 49.64
CA SER A 34 -59.08 -33.24 49.69
C SER A 34 -58.97 -31.71 49.87
N ASN A 35 -60.03 -31.03 50.31
CA ASN A 35 -60.01 -29.56 50.39
C ASN A 35 -59.19 -28.98 51.57
N ASP A 36 -59.02 -29.69 52.70
CA ASP A 36 -58.29 -29.13 53.85
C ASP A 36 -56.76 -29.19 53.69
N VAL A 37 -56.22 -30.19 52.99
CA VAL A 37 -54.76 -30.34 52.79
C VAL A 37 -54.23 -29.41 51.68
N ALA A 38 -55.08 -29.05 50.71
CA ALA A 38 -54.72 -28.14 49.62
C ALA A 38 -54.61 -26.68 50.10
N GLN A 39 -55.46 -26.27 51.04
CA GLN A 39 -55.45 -24.91 51.60
C GLN A 39 -54.24 -24.66 52.51
N GLU A 40 -53.80 -25.67 53.25
CA GLU A 40 -52.62 -25.58 54.12
C GLU A 40 -51.31 -25.57 53.32
N LYS A 41 -51.22 -26.31 52.21
CA LYS A 41 -50.09 -26.26 51.28
C LYS A 41 -49.95 -24.91 50.56
N LEU A 42 -51.06 -24.31 50.13
CA LEU A 42 -51.05 -23.01 49.45
C LEU A 42 -50.54 -21.90 50.39
N ALA A 43 -50.95 -21.92 51.66
CA ALA A 43 -50.51 -20.96 52.67
C ALA A 43 -49.01 -21.11 53.03
N ILE A 44 -48.46 -22.32 52.95
CA ILE A 44 -47.03 -22.59 53.16
C ILE A 44 -46.21 -22.13 51.95
N GLU A 45 -46.68 -22.36 50.72
CA GLU A 45 -46.01 -21.88 49.51
C GLU A 45 -46.03 -20.35 49.40
N GLU A 46 -47.14 -19.68 49.76
CA GLU A 46 -47.17 -18.21 49.83
C GLU A 46 -46.22 -17.65 50.91
N ARG A 47 -46.09 -18.32 52.07
CA ARG A 47 -45.12 -17.94 53.10
C ARG A 47 -43.66 -18.18 52.68
N LEU A 48 -43.39 -19.23 51.91
CA LEU A 48 -42.06 -19.50 51.33
C LEU A 48 -41.71 -18.50 50.24
N ALA A 49 -42.66 -18.18 49.35
CA ALA A 49 -42.50 -17.16 48.32
C ALA A 49 -42.27 -15.76 48.93
N ALA A 50 -43.04 -15.38 49.96
CA ALA A 50 -42.82 -14.12 50.69
C ALA A 50 -41.45 -14.06 51.38
N LYS A 51 -40.98 -15.18 51.95
CA LYS A 51 -39.63 -15.28 52.52
C LYS A 51 -38.53 -15.20 51.44
N MET A 52 -38.71 -15.84 50.27
CA MET A 52 -37.78 -15.74 49.16
C MET A 52 -37.71 -14.32 48.58
N PHE A 53 -38.85 -13.65 48.39
CA PHE A 53 -38.88 -12.23 48.00
C PHE A 53 -38.20 -11.32 49.03
N SER A 54 -38.41 -11.57 50.33
CA SER A 54 -37.72 -10.80 51.37
C SER A 54 -36.21 -11.00 51.34
N TYR A 55 -35.74 -12.22 51.08
CA TYR A 55 -34.31 -12.52 51.01
C TYR A 55 -33.65 -11.92 49.76
N GLU A 56 -34.32 -11.93 48.60
CA GLU A 56 -33.85 -11.25 47.39
C GLU A 56 -33.78 -9.74 47.56
N ILE A 57 -34.79 -9.12 48.17
CA ILE A 57 -34.78 -7.68 48.46
C ILE A 57 -33.65 -7.32 49.43
N ILE A 58 -33.44 -8.15 50.47
CA ILE A 58 -32.33 -7.95 51.42
C ILE A 58 -30.97 -8.13 50.73
N CYS A 59 -30.80 -9.14 49.88
CA CYS A 59 -29.57 -9.34 49.09
C CYS A 59 -29.32 -8.18 48.12
N PHE A 60 -30.38 -7.64 47.51
CA PHE A 60 -30.29 -6.49 46.62
C PHE A 60 -29.92 -5.21 47.36
N LEU A 61 -30.49 -4.98 48.54
CA LEU A 61 -30.11 -3.87 49.42
C LEU A 61 -28.67 -4.03 49.94
N PHE A 62 -28.25 -5.24 50.29
CA PHE A 62 -26.85 -5.50 50.61
C PHE A 62 -25.93 -5.26 49.42
N ALA A 63 -26.30 -5.69 48.21
CA ALA A 63 -25.51 -5.42 47.01
C ALA A 63 -25.41 -3.91 46.72
N ILE A 64 -26.50 -3.15 46.87
CA ILE A 64 -26.48 -1.68 46.70
C ILE A 64 -25.62 -1.02 47.79
N THR A 65 -25.75 -1.43 49.04
CA THR A 65 -24.97 -0.86 50.14
C THR A 65 -23.50 -1.22 50.02
N PHE A 66 -23.14 -2.45 49.65
CA PHE A 66 -21.76 -2.86 49.40
C PHE A 66 -21.16 -2.15 48.18
N THR A 67 -21.93 -1.96 47.10
CA THR A 67 -21.44 -1.21 45.93
C THR A 67 -21.32 0.29 46.21
N ALA A 68 -22.25 0.88 46.97
CA ALA A 68 -22.16 2.27 47.42
C ALA A 68 -21.00 2.48 48.41
N MET A 69 -20.81 1.55 49.35
CA MET A 69 -19.69 1.55 50.29
C MET A 69 -18.36 1.39 49.55
N ALA A 70 -18.30 0.46 48.58
CA ALA A 70 -17.12 0.29 47.73
C ALA A 70 -16.85 1.55 46.89
N ALA A 71 -17.87 2.21 46.37
CA ALA A 71 -17.73 3.46 45.61
C ALA A 71 -17.29 4.65 46.48
N LEU A 72 -17.74 4.72 47.74
CA LEU A 72 -17.34 5.76 48.69
C LEU A 72 -15.92 5.53 49.25
N HIS A 73 -15.49 4.27 49.40
CA HIS A 73 -14.17 3.92 49.92
C HIS A 73 -13.11 3.72 48.83
N SER A 74 -13.48 3.47 47.58
CA SER A 74 -12.56 3.55 46.45
C SER A 74 -12.26 5.02 46.19
N SER A 75 -11.10 5.50 46.65
CA SER A 75 -10.60 6.80 46.18
C SER A 75 -10.63 6.80 44.65
N PRO A 76 -11.14 7.86 43.99
CA PRO A 76 -11.12 7.94 42.54
C PRO A 76 -9.70 7.60 42.05
N PRO A 77 -9.55 6.84 40.95
CA PRO A 77 -8.24 6.47 40.47
C PRO A 77 -7.40 7.75 40.40
N LYS A 78 -6.23 7.75 41.05
CA LYS A 78 -5.32 8.90 41.07
C LYS A 78 -4.92 9.17 39.63
N LEU A 79 -5.69 10.00 38.93
CA LEU A 79 -5.34 10.54 37.64
C LEU A 79 -4.08 11.36 37.90
N SER A 80 -2.95 10.89 37.37
CA SER A 80 -1.72 11.65 37.42
C SER A 80 -2.00 13.03 36.83
N LYS A 81 -1.48 14.08 37.49
CA LYS A 81 -1.56 15.44 36.94
C LYS A 81 -0.99 15.40 35.52
N PRO A 82 -1.61 16.10 34.55
CA PRO A 82 -1.08 16.15 33.20
C PRO A 82 0.36 16.70 33.23
N PRO A 83 1.24 16.22 32.34
CA PRO A 83 2.61 16.72 32.26
C PRO A 83 2.60 18.21 31.90
N ILE A 84 3.52 18.97 32.50
CA ILE A 84 3.67 20.41 32.22
C ILE A 84 3.99 20.59 30.72
N ALA A 85 3.25 21.47 30.06
CA ALA A 85 3.49 21.83 28.66
C ALA A 85 4.92 22.37 28.47
N LYS A 86 5.67 21.74 27.55
CA LYS A 86 7.02 22.14 27.14
C LYS A 86 7.06 22.43 25.64
N PRO A 87 7.95 23.32 25.17
CA PRO A 87 8.17 23.54 23.75
C PRO A 87 8.46 22.23 23.02
N PHE A 88 7.71 22.00 21.95
CA PHE A 88 7.88 20.90 21.03
C PHE A 88 8.86 21.25 19.91
N PHE A 89 9.02 22.53 19.56
CA PHE A 89 10.09 23.00 18.68
C PHE A 89 11.11 23.85 19.44
N ASP A 90 12.32 23.93 18.90
CA ASP A 90 13.39 24.74 19.51
C ASP A 90 13.11 26.23 19.30
N GLN A 91 13.57 27.09 20.22
CA GLN A 91 13.34 28.54 20.14
C GLN A 91 13.99 29.21 18.92
N ASN A 92 15.04 28.59 18.37
CA ASN A 92 15.73 29.06 17.14
C ASN A 92 15.09 28.51 15.86
N SER A 93 14.04 27.70 15.97
CA SER A 93 13.34 27.17 14.79
C SER A 93 12.54 28.27 14.10
N VAL A 94 12.32 28.10 12.80
CA VAL A 94 11.49 29.01 11.99
C VAL A 94 10.00 28.92 12.37
N ILE A 95 9.62 27.85 13.08
CA ILE A 95 8.24 27.53 13.42
C ILE A 95 7.89 28.19 14.75
N LEU A 96 6.78 28.95 14.79
CA LEU A 96 6.26 29.47 16.05
C LEU A 96 5.43 28.40 16.77
N ASP A 97 5.92 27.95 17.91
CA ASP A 97 5.31 26.89 18.71
C ASP A 97 4.47 27.43 19.87
N PHE A 98 3.15 27.28 19.74
CA PHE A 98 2.14 27.54 20.77
C PHE A 98 1.96 26.29 21.65
N TYR A 99 3.01 25.90 22.38
CA TYR A 99 3.04 24.67 23.19
C TYR A 99 2.08 24.64 24.38
N LYS A 100 1.64 25.80 24.87
CA LYS A 100 0.56 25.96 25.87
C LYS A 100 -0.84 25.90 25.24
N GLY A 101 -0.93 25.97 23.92
CA GLY A 101 -2.17 25.87 23.17
C GLY A 101 -3.03 27.13 23.18
N HIS A 102 -2.41 28.32 23.24
CA HIS A 102 -3.10 29.61 23.05
C HIS A 102 -3.55 29.77 21.61
N LEU A 103 -4.85 29.66 21.37
CA LEU A 103 -5.41 29.60 20.03
C LEU A 103 -5.62 31.01 19.46
N ASP A 104 -6.06 31.96 20.28
CA ASP A 104 -6.34 33.34 19.83
C ASP A 104 -5.07 34.05 19.37
N ALA A 105 -3.98 33.91 20.13
CA ALA A 105 -2.67 34.45 19.77
C ALA A 105 -2.12 33.87 18.46
N MET A 106 -2.43 32.60 18.18
CA MET A 106 -2.09 31.99 16.89
C MET A 106 -2.93 32.62 15.78
N ILE A 107 -4.25 32.71 15.95
CA ILE A 107 -5.17 33.27 14.94
C ILE A 107 -4.79 34.70 14.55
N GLU A 108 -4.40 35.54 15.51
CA GLU A 108 -3.94 36.91 15.21
C GLU A 108 -2.74 36.92 14.24
N ARG A 109 -1.78 36.00 14.42
CA ARG A 109 -0.64 35.84 13.51
C ARG A 109 -1.06 35.30 12.15
N LEU A 110 -2.06 34.42 12.09
CA LEU A 110 -2.60 33.91 10.82
C LEU A 110 -3.20 35.03 9.98
N MET A 111 -3.88 36.00 10.59
CA MET A 111 -4.51 37.12 9.87
C MET A 111 -3.50 38.09 9.25
N GLN A 112 -2.25 38.08 9.71
CA GLN A 112 -1.17 38.93 9.20
C GLN A 112 -0.45 38.31 7.99
N ALA A 113 -0.57 36.99 7.80
CA ALA A 113 0.10 36.27 6.72
C ALA A 113 -0.85 35.95 5.57
N ASP A 114 -0.30 35.91 4.34
CA ASP A 114 -1.09 35.53 3.15
C ASP A 114 -1.44 34.04 3.16
N PHE A 115 -0.48 33.20 3.55
CA PHE A 115 -0.62 31.75 3.68
C PHE A 115 0.00 31.28 4.98
N SER A 116 -0.72 30.44 5.72
CA SER A 116 -0.26 29.90 7.01
C SER A 116 -0.40 28.39 7.08
N PHE A 117 0.70 27.67 7.26
CA PHE A 117 0.70 26.21 7.42
C PHE A 117 0.87 25.84 8.90
N ILE A 118 -0.15 25.21 9.47
CA ILE A 118 -0.27 24.95 10.90
C ILE A 118 -0.23 23.46 11.19
N MET A 119 0.61 23.08 12.15
CA MET A 119 0.66 21.73 12.73
C MET A 119 -0.06 21.68 14.07
N TYR A 120 -1.21 21.03 14.12
CA TYR A 120 -1.90 20.66 15.35
C TYR A 120 -1.31 19.34 15.85
N TYR A 121 -0.68 19.34 17.02
CA TYR A 121 0.09 18.18 17.49
C TYR A 121 -0.21 17.78 18.93
N ALA A 122 0.22 16.57 19.28
CA ALA A 122 0.34 16.10 20.64
C ALA A 122 1.78 15.65 20.92
N PRO A 123 2.41 16.05 22.03
CA PRO A 123 3.84 15.80 22.26
C PRO A 123 4.18 14.33 22.52
N TRP A 124 3.22 13.48 22.87
CA TRP A 124 3.44 12.04 23.08
C TRP A 124 3.13 11.19 21.84
N ASP A 125 2.52 11.79 20.82
CA ASP A 125 2.09 11.07 19.63
C ASP A 125 3.28 10.75 18.72
N ALA A 126 3.43 9.49 18.34
CA ALA A 126 4.58 9.00 17.58
C ALA A 126 4.66 9.65 16.18
N GLU A 127 3.52 9.85 15.53
CA GLU A 127 3.44 10.48 14.21
C GLU A 127 3.81 11.97 14.29
N SER A 128 3.37 12.67 15.34
CA SER A 128 3.74 14.06 15.60
C SER A 128 5.25 14.20 15.81
N GLN A 129 5.85 13.29 16.59
CA GLN A 129 7.30 13.25 16.81
C GLN A 129 8.08 13.00 15.51
N ALA A 130 7.63 12.04 14.68
CA ALA A 130 8.25 11.75 13.40
C ALA A 130 8.16 12.96 12.43
N LEU A 131 7.02 13.65 12.42
CA LEU A 131 6.78 14.80 11.55
C LEU A 131 7.58 16.05 11.94
N ARG A 132 8.02 16.18 13.21
CA ARG A 132 8.72 17.37 13.72
C ARG A 132 9.85 17.85 12.80
N HIS A 133 10.77 16.96 12.43
CA HIS A 133 11.93 17.32 11.61
C HIS A 133 11.56 17.59 10.14
N GLU A 134 10.61 16.82 9.60
CA GLU A 134 10.11 17.01 8.23
C GLU A 134 9.42 18.37 8.10
N PHE A 135 8.56 18.73 9.05
CA PHE A 135 7.84 20.01 9.05
C PHE A 135 8.80 21.20 9.19
N GLU A 136 9.84 21.07 10.02
CA GLU A 136 10.89 22.10 10.13
C GLU A 136 11.71 22.25 8.84
N SER A 137 12.00 21.15 8.14
CA SER A 137 12.65 21.19 6.82
C SER A 137 11.81 21.96 5.79
N VAL A 138 10.49 21.72 5.76
CA VAL A 138 9.56 22.47 4.90
C VAL A 138 9.50 23.95 5.29
N ALA A 139 9.46 24.25 6.59
CA ALA A 139 9.47 25.63 7.08
C ALA A 139 10.72 26.38 6.62
N ARG A 140 11.92 25.78 6.75
CA ARG A 140 13.16 26.35 6.22
C ARG A 140 13.16 26.49 4.69
N PHE A 141 12.44 25.62 3.99
CA PHE A 141 12.38 25.66 2.53
C PHE A 141 11.59 26.86 2.01
N TYR A 142 10.42 27.14 2.62
CA TYR A 142 9.46 28.16 2.18
C TYR A 142 9.44 29.46 2.97
N HIS A 143 10.16 29.55 4.08
CA HIS A 143 10.40 30.85 4.72
C HIS A 143 11.09 31.80 3.73
N PRO A 144 10.54 32.99 3.41
CA PRO A 144 9.51 33.80 4.10
C PRO A 144 8.10 33.84 3.46
N GLN A 145 7.81 33.01 2.47
CA GLN A 145 6.56 33.06 1.67
C GLN A 145 5.33 32.53 2.43
N ILE A 146 5.55 31.58 3.34
CA ILE A 146 4.49 30.92 4.11
C ILE A 146 4.82 31.06 5.59
N PHE A 147 3.81 31.40 6.40
CA PHE A 147 3.93 31.43 7.85
C PHE A 147 3.76 30.01 8.42
N PHE A 148 4.68 29.57 9.27
CA PHE A 148 4.64 28.24 9.89
C PHE A 148 4.42 28.35 11.38
N ALA A 149 3.42 27.62 11.89
CA ALA A 149 3.11 27.55 13.31
C ALA A 149 2.77 26.13 13.73
N ALA A 150 2.95 25.84 15.02
CA ALA A 150 2.53 24.59 15.63
C ALA A 150 1.77 24.87 16.92
N ILE A 151 0.74 24.08 17.23
CA ILE A 151 -0.09 24.28 18.41
C ILE A 151 -0.39 22.94 19.09
N ASN A 152 -0.18 22.91 20.42
CA ASN A 152 -0.50 21.75 21.24
C ASN A 152 -1.97 21.76 21.63
N CYS A 153 -2.78 20.92 20.98
CA CYS A 153 -4.22 20.81 21.25
C CYS A 153 -4.59 19.59 22.08
N TRP A 154 -3.60 18.86 22.58
CA TRP A 154 -3.82 17.75 23.50
C TRP A 154 -3.80 18.19 24.96
N HIS A 155 -3.06 19.25 25.31
CA HIS A 155 -2.91 19.66 26.70
C HIS A 155 -4.27 20.06 27.33
N PRO A 156 -4.61 19.60 28.56
CA PRO A 156 -5.88 19.94 29.21
C PRO A 156 -6.12 21.45 29.35
N ASP A 157 -5.08 22.21 29.69
CA ASP A 157 -5.17 23.67 29.87
C ASP A 157 -5.10 24.47 28.55
N SER A 158 -5.14 23.80 27.39
CA SER A 158 -5.09 24.51 26.10
C SER A 158 -6.46 25.03 25.66
N GLU A 159 -6.51 26.28 25.22
CA GLU A 159 -7.68 26.89 24.56
C GLU A 159 -8.06 26.10 23.31
N CYS A 160 -7.04 25.64 22.56
CA CYS A 160 -7.26 24.83 21.37
C CYS A 160 -8.06 23.55 21.66
N ARG A 161 -7.77 22.83 22.75
CA ARG A 161 -8.53 21.63 23.13
C ARG A 161 -9.95 21.96 23.55
N ALA A 162 -10.16 23.10 24.22
CA ALA A 162 -11.47 23.56 24.65
C ALA A 162 -12.37 23.86 23.43
N GLN A 163 -11.83 24.50 22.40
CA GLN A 163 -12.56 24.85 21.17
C GLN A 163 -12.68 23.66 20.19
N TYR A 164 -11.64 22.83 20.08
CA TYR A 164 -11.56 21.69 19.16
C TYR A 164 -11.49 20.34 19.88
N ASN A 165 -12.51 20.04 20.69
CA ASN A 165 -12.58 18.79 21.47
C ASN A 165 -12.74 17.48 20.66
N LYS A 166 -12.81 17.57 19.32
CA LYS A 166 -13.07 16.44 18.40
C LYS A 166 -11.88 16.09 17.49
N ILE A 167 -10.66 16.54 17.79
CA ILE A 167 -9.50 16.09 17.03
C ILE A 167 -9.28 14.59 17.31
N HIS A 168 -9.59 13.75 16.33
CA HIS A 168 -9.57 12.28 16.45
C HIS A 168 -8.17 11.67 16.47
N GLY A 169 -7.17 12.41 15.96
CA GLY A 169 -5.79 11.95 15.89
C GLY A 169 -4.84 13.10 15.59
N TYR A 170 -3.59 12.91 15.98
CA TYR A 170 -2.50 13.84 15.73
C TYR A 170 -1.48 13.17 14.78
N PRO A 171 -0.66 13.95 14.05
CA PRO A 171 -0.79 15.38 13.83
C PRO A 171 -1.86 15.70 12.75
N VAL A 172 -2.48 16.87 12.85
CA VAL A 172 -3.33 17.44 11.79
C VAL A 172 -2.61 18.63 11.16
N LEU A 173 -2.49 18.62 9.85
CA LEU A 173 -1.81 19.65 9.07
C LEU A 173 -2.85 20.48 8.31
N MET A 174 -2.97 21.76 8.64
CA MET A 174 -3.96 22.65 8.04
C MET A 174 -3.28 23.85 7.40
N LEU A 175 -3.65 24.15 6.15
CA LEU A 175 -3.16 25.30 5.41
C LEU A 175 -4.27 26.34 5.29
N TYR A 176 -4.04 27.55 5.79
CA TYR A 176 -5.00 28.64 5.80
C TYR A 176 -4.60 29.72 4.79
N PRO A 177 -5.43 29.98 3.76
CA PRO A 177 -5.33 31.20 2.96
C PRO A 177 -5.90 32.41 3.72
N SER A 178 -5.36 33.59 3.45
CA SER A 178 -5.79 34.83 4.10
C SER A 178 -7.31 35.03 3.94
N ARG A 179 -8.03 34.98 5.08
CA ARG A 179 -9.48 35.21 5.22
C ARG A 179 -10.42 34.15 4.63
N ASP A 180 -9.93 32.97 4.26
CA ASP A 180 -10.75 31.86 3.77
C ASP A 180 -10.60 30.62 4.68
N SER A 181 -11.48 29.64 4.51
CA SER A 181 -11.44 28.40 5.30
C SER A 181 -10.17 27.61 4.99
N GLY A 182 -9.47 27.14 6.03
CA GLY A 182 -8.29 26.29 5.88
C GLY A 182 -8.59 24.93 5.26
N ILE A 183 -7.55 24.32 4.71
CA ILE A 183 -7.58 23.09 3.93
C ILE A 183 -6.71 22.05 4.61
N ASN A 184 -7.24 20.84 4.75
CA ASN A 184 -6.54 19.75 5.45
C ASN A 184 -5.59 19.01 4.50
N TYR A 185 -4.32 18.94 4.87
CA TYR A 185 -3.34 18.12 4.17
C TYR A 185 -3.45 16.65 4.60
N ARG A 186 -3.94 15.79 3.69
CA ARG A 186 -4.12 14.35 3.89
C ARG A 186 -3.05 13.48 3.21
N GLY A 187 -2.02 14.10 2.64
CA GLY A 187 -0.96 13.41 1.92
C GLY A 187 0.12 12.79 2.82
N ILE A 188 1.15 12.27 2.17
CA ILE A 188 2.32 11.66 2.84
C ILE A 188 3.11 12.73 3.58
N ARG A 189 3.34 12.53 4.88
CA ARG A 189 3.91 13.53 5.82
C ARG A 189 5.44 13.68 5.74
N THR A 190 6.02 13.67 4.54
CA THR A 190 7.45 13.96 4.32
C THR A 190 7.63 15.31 3.63
N ALA A 191 8.78 15.94 3.84
CA ALA A 191 9.07 17.27 3.35
C ALA A 191 8.90 17.41 1.82
N PRO A 192 9.37 16.49 0.97
CA PRO A 192 9.18 16.60 -0.48
C PRO A 192 7.70 16.61 -0.92
N TYR A 193 6.85 15.83 -0.27
CA TYR A 193 5.41 15.77 -0.57
C TYR A 193 4.67 17.00 -0.06
N MET A 194 5.00 17.47 1.15
CA MET A 194 4.48 18.74 1.66
C MET A 194 4.92 19.91 0.79
N ILE A 195 6.17 19.92 0.29
CA ILE A 195 6.66 20.96 -0.60
C ILE A 195 5.89 20.98 -1.93
N ARG A 196 5.65 19.82 -2.53
CA ARG A 196 4.81 19.70 -3.73
C ARG A 196 3.41 20.25 -3.50
N PHE A 197 2.79 19.89 -2.37
CA PHE A 197 1.45 20.37 -2.00
C PHE A 197 1.41 21.90 -1.82
N LEU A 198 2.37 22.47 -1.09
CA LEU A 198 2.46 23.92 -0.88
C LEU A 198 2.66 24.67 -2.19
N ASP A 199 3.48 24.15 -3.11
CA ASP A 199 3.61 24.75 -4.44
C ASP A 199 2.31 24.68 -5.26
N ALA A 200 1.63 23.53 -5.24
CA ALA A 200 0.35 23.37 -5.90
C ALA A 200 -0.71 24.33 -5.32
N PHE A 201 -0.68 24.55 -4.01
CA PHE A 201 -1.60 25.46 -3.33
C PHE A 201 -1.32 26.92 -3.65
N MET A 202 -0.06 27.34 -3.71
CA MET A 202 0.31 28.71 -4.09
C MET A 202 0.01 28.99 -5.57
N ASN A 203 0.08 27.96 -6.42
CA ASN A 203 -0.14 28.04 -7.86
C ASN A 203 -1.26 27.10 -8.34
N PRO A 204 -2.52 27.24 -7.86
CA PRO A 204 -3.56 26.22 -8.06
C PRO A 204 -4.10 26.20 -9.49
N VAL A 205 -4.07 27.36 -10.17
CA VAL A 205 -4.66 27.54 -11.51
C VAL A 205 -3.59 27.95 -12.53
N ILE A 206 -3.59 27.30 -13.69
CA ILE A 206 -2.68 27.59 -14.80
C ILE A 206 -3.40 28.41 -15.88
N ARG A 207 -2.83 29.54 -16.29
CA ARG A 207 -3.38 30.33 -17.40
C ARG A 207 -2.96 29.73 -18.73
N ILE A 208 -3.93 29.45 -19.59
CA ILE A 208 -3.71 28.99 -20.97
C ILE A 208 -4.19 30.03 -21.98
N THR A 209 -3.41 30.23 -23.04
CA THR A 209 -3.74 31.15 -24.13
C THR A 209 -3.80 30.46 -25.49
N ARG A 210 -3.05 29.37 -25.66
CA ARG A 210 -2.96 28.61 -26.92
C ARG A 210 -3.39 27.16 -26.74
N LYS A 211 -3.84 26.52 -27.82
CA LYS A 211 -4.29 25.12 -27.80
C LYS A 211 -3.15 24.14 -27.54
N GLU A 212 -1.93 24.47 -27.95
CA GLU A 212 -0.74 23.64 -27.71
C GLU A 212 -0.44 23.52 -26.21
N GLN A 213 -0.67 24.58 -25.45
CA GLN A 213 -0.50 24.56 -23.99
C GLN A 213 -1.50 23.62 -23.32
N LEU A 214 -2.73 23.55 -23.84
CA LEU A 214 -3.71 22.60 -23.36
C LEU A 214 -3.27 21.15 -23.62
N MET A 215 -2.74 20.87 -24.82
CA MET A 215 -2.20 19.54 -25.14
C MET A 215 -1.02 19.17 -24.23
N GLU A 216 -0.15 20.12 -23.90
CA GLU A 216 0.94 19.87 -22.95
C GLU A 216 0.43 19.53 -21.54
N LEU A 217 -0.66 20.17 -21.10
CA LEU A 217 -1.31 19.84 -19.83
C LEU A 217 -1.92 18.44 -19.85
N LEU A 218 -2.60 18.05 -20.93
CA LEU A 218 -3.17 16.70 -21.08
C LEU A 218 -2.09 15.59 -21.12
N VAL A 219 -0.90 15.91 -21.62
CA VAL A 219 0.24 14.99 -21.59
C VAL A 219 0.85 14.91 -20.19
N SER A 220 0.86 16.00 -19.43
CA SER A 220 1.58 16.10 -18.15
C SER A 220 0.74 15.67 -16.94
N TYR A 221 -0.58 15.83 -17.02
CA TYR A 221 -1.54 15.55 -15.95
C TYR A 221 -2.57 14.51 -16.40
N ASP A 222 -3.21 13.82 -15.45
CA ASP A 222 -4.18 12.76 -15.75
C ASP A 222 -5.55 13.32 -16.13
N THR A 223 -5.91 14.50 -15.61
CA THR A 223 -7.16 15.17 -15.95
C THR A 223 -7.00 16.67 -15.88
N VAL A 224 -7.60 17.39 -16.83
CA VAL A 224 -7.49 18.84 -16.95
C VAL A 224 -8.89 19.45 -16.88
N VAL A 225 -9.09 20.38 -15.94
CA VAL A 225 -10.33 21.16 -15.82
C VAL A 225 -10.07 22.55 -16.35
N VAL A 226 -10.73 22.93 -17.44
CA VAL A 226 -10.58 24.25 -18.06
C VAL A 226 -11.78 25.11 -17.72
N GLY A 227 -11.55 26.23 -17.03
CA GLY A 227 -12.55 27.27 -16.79
C GLY A 227 -12.46 28.38 -17.83
N TYR A 228 -13.59 28.75 -18.41
CA TYR A 228 -13.73 29.83 -19.38
C TYR A 228 -14.41 31.01 -18.70
N PHE A 229 -13.68 32.13 -18.64
CA PHE A 229 -14.16 33.35 -18.00
C PHE A 229 -13.89 34.56 -18.87
N ASN A 230 -14.80 35.53 -18.79
CA ASN A 230 -14.60 36.84 -19.38
C ASN A 230 -14.10 37.82 -18.30
N PHE A 231 -12.78 37.97 -18.20
CA PHE A 231 -12.19 38.82 -17.18
C PHE A 231 -12.31 40.30 -17.55
N THR A 232 -13.11 41.03 -16.78
CA THR A 232 -13.13 42.51 -16.78
C THR A 232 -12.35 43.05 -15.58
N ARG A 233 -12.57 42.47 -14.38
CA ARG A 233 -11.79 42.66 -13.15
C ARG A 233 -11.81 41.39 -12.28
N LEU A 234 -10.75 41.16 -11.50
CA LEU A 234 -10.62 39.96 -10.64
C LEU A 234 -11.73 39.84 -9.57
N ASP A 235 -12.14 40.96 -8.98
CA ASP A 235 -13.14 41.06 -7.90
C ASP A 235 -14.59 40.93 -8.38
N ARG A 236 -14.85 41.13 -9.68
CA ARG A 236 -16.20 41.19 -10.25
C ARG A 236 -16.51 40.12 -11.29
N THR A 237 -15.55 39.23 -11.60
CA THR A 237 -15.79 38.17 -12.59
C THR A 237 -16.67 37.08 -11.96
N PRO A 238 -17.88 36.83 -12.51
CA PRO A 238 -18.80 35.85 -11.93
C PRO A 238 -18.22 34.44 -12.00
N GLY A 239 -18.34 33.69 -10.90
CA GLY A 239 -17.94 32.28 -10.81
C GLY A 239 -16.44 32.00 -10.67
N TYR A 240 -15.54 32.95 -10.98
CA TYR A 240 -14.09 32.72 -10.88
C TYR A 240 -13.64 32.41 -9.45
N ARG A 241 -14.16 33.13 -8.44
CA ARG A 241 -13.82 32.89 -7.02
C ARG A 241 -14.16 31.46 -6.58
N GLU A 242 -15.34 30.96 -6.93
CA GLU A 242 -15.75 29.59 -6.60
C GLU A 242 -14.94 28.54 -7.38
N PHE A 243 -14.56 28.81 -8.62
CA PHE A 243 -13.69 27.94 -9.40
C PHE A 243 -12.27 27.88 -8.82
N TYR A 244 -11.72 29.03 -8.42
CA TYR A 244 -10.43 29.11 -7.74
C TYR A 244 -10.48 28.37 -6.39
N LYS A 245 -11.54 28.58 -5.60
CA LYS A 245 -11.78 27.86 -4.35
C LYS A 245 -11.91 26.34 -4.58
N ALA A 246 -12.54 25.90 -5.66
CA ALA A 246 -12.59 24.49 -6.05
C ALA A 246 -11.19 23.95 -6.36
N ALA A 247 -10.35 24.70 -7.08
CA ALA A 247 -8.98 24.31 -7.41
C ALA A 247 -8.07 24.16 -6.18
N ILE A 248 -8.30 24.96 -5.12
CA ILE A 248 -7.56 24.79 -3.87
C ILE A 248 -8.14 23.62 -3.06
N ARG A 249 -9.47 23.54 -2.91
CA ARG A 249 -10.12 22.46 -2.15
C ARG A 249 -9.92 21.07 -2.78
N SER A 250 -9.68 20.97 -4.09
CA SER A 250 -9.34 19.69 -4.73
C SER A 250 -8.07 19.07 -4.14
N LEU A 251 -7.13 19.88 -3.63
CA LEU A 251 -5.88 19.41 -3.04
C LEU A 251 -6.09 18.65 -1.71
N GLU A 252 -7.26 18.74 -1.07
CA GLU A 252 -7.59 17.88 0.09
C GLU A 252 -7.75 16.41 -0.30
N ARG A 253 -8.27 16.16 -1.51
CA ARG A 253 -8.48 14.82 -2.07
C ARG A 253 -7.27 14.36 -2.89
N ASP A 254 -6.66 15.28 -3.63
CA ASP A 254 -5.49 15.05 -4.49
C ASP A 254 -4.32 15.97 -4.09
N PRO A 255 -3.55 15.60 -3.04
CA PRO A 255 -2.42 16.40 -2.60
C PRO A 255 -1.24 16.41 -3.59
N ASN A 256 -1.21 15.50 -4.57
CA ASN A 256 -0.16 15.40 -5.57
C ASN A 256 -0.48 16.15 -6.87
N ARG A 257 -1.67 16.72 -7.02
CA ARG A 257 -2.07 17.49 -8.19
C ARG A 257 -1.94 16.68 -9.50
N GLU A 258 -2.61 15.54 -9.55
CA GLU A 258 -2.86 14.75 -10.77
C GLU A 258 -4.01 15.36 -11.59
N LEU A 259 -4.96 16.00 -10.91
CA LEU A 259 -5.96 16.90 -11.49
C LEU A 259 -5.42 18.32 -11.53
N VAL A 260 -5.49 18.98 -12.70
CA VAL A 260 -5.05 20.37 -12.85
C VAL A 260 -6.19 21.29 -13.30
N PHE A 261 -6.26 22.47 -12.67
CA PHE A 261 -7.18 23.53 -13.06
C PHE A 261 -6.46 24.52 -13.98
N ALA A 262 -7.07 24.81 -15.12
CA ALA A 262 -6.59 25.78 -16.08
C ALA A 262 -7.66 26.82 -16.38
N ILE A 263 -7.26 28.04 -16.77
CA ILE A 263 -8.19 29.10 -17.16
C ILE A 263 -7.87 29.71 -18.51
N VAL A 264 -8.92 29.95 -19.28
CA VAL A 264 -8.89 30.82 -20.45
C VAL A 264 -9.48 32.16 -20.03
N THR A 265 -8.67 33.21 -20.20
CA THR A 265 -9.01 34.54 -19.66
C THR A 265 -9.67 35.48 -20.67
N SER A 266 -9.49 35.20 -21.97
CA SER A 266 -10.05 36.01 -23.05
C SER A 266 -11.31 35.34 -23.61
N ALA A 267 -12.40 36.09 -23.67
CA ALA A 267 -13.64 35.65 -24.29
C ALA A 267 -13.46 35.37 -25.80
N LEU A 268 -12.60 36.14 -26.48
CA LEU A 268 -12.29 35.93 -27.89
C LEU A 268 -11.53 34.61 -28.11
N CYS A 269 -10.54 34.32 -27.27
CA CYS A 269 -9.82 33.05 -27.33
C CYS A 269 -10.74 31.85 -27.01
N SER A 270 -11.66 32.01 -26.05
CA SER A 270 -12.64 30.97 -25.68
C SER A 270 -13.57 30.62 -26.85
N LYS A 271 -14.03 31.63 -27.60
CA LYS A 271 -14.89 31.44 -28.77
C LYS A 271 -14.13 30.82 -29.95
N LEU A 272 -12.97 31.38 -30.30
CA LEU A 272 -12.21 30.99 -31.50
C LEU A 272 -11.53 29.62 -31.37
N HIS A 273 -10.93 29.31 -30.22
CA HIS A 273 -10.11 28.11 -30.06
C HIS A 273 -10.84 26.95 -29.38
N TYR A 274 -11.89 27.25 -28.59
CA TYR A 274 -12.58 26.26 -27.77
C TYR A 274 -14.10 26.18 -28.00
N GLY A 275 -14.66 27.04 -28.87
CA GLY A 275 -16.10 27.02 -29.19
C GLY A 275 -17.03 27.39 -28.04
N VAL A 276 -16.51 28.07 -27.00
CA VAL A 276 -17.30 28.42 -25.80
C VAL A 276 -17.84 29.83 -25.93
N HIS A 277 -19.18 29.95 -25.96
CA HIS A 277 -19.89 31.21 -26.13
C HIS A 277 -20.55 31.75 -24.84
N LYS A 278 -20.83 30.88 -23.86
CA LYS A 278 -21.44 31.21 -22.56
C LYS A 278 -20.37 31.29 -21.46
N PHE A 279 -20.53 32.23 -20.54
CA PHE A 279 -19.61 32.45 -19.41
C PHE A 279 -20.43 32.70 -18.11
N PRO A 280 -20.02 32.18 -16.95
CA PRO A 280 -18.92 31.24 -16.74
C PRO A 280 -19.23 29.84 -17.29
N SER A 281 -18.20 29.13 -17.75
CA SER A 281 -18.32 27.74 -18.21
C SER A 281 -17.07 26.96 -17.83
N ALA A 282 -17.18 25.65 -17.64
CA ALA A 282 -16.06 24.77 -17.37
C ALA A 282 -16.15 23.50 -18.22
N SER A 283 -15.00 22.97 -18.61
CA SER A 283 -14.88 21.67 -19.29
C SER A 283 -13.90 20.77 -18.54
N LEU A 284 -14.32 19.54 -18.29
CA LEU A 284 -13.52 18.46 -17.78
C LEU A 284 -12.98 17.68 -18.99
N LEU A 285 -11.68 17.72 -19.18
CA LEU A 285 -10.99 17.03 -20.26
C LEU A 285 -10.29 15.80 -19.68
N MET A 286 -10.75 14.64 -20.14
CA MET A 286 -10.18 13.34 -19.83
C MET A 286 -9.44 12.81 -21.06
N TRP A 287 -9.01 11.54 -21.01
CA TRP A 287 -8.24 10.91 -22.08
C TRP A 287 -9.07 10.62 -23.33
N ASN A 288 -10.36 10.27 -23.19
CA ASN A 288 -11.26 9.88 -24.27
C ASN A 288 -12.37 10.92 -24.55
N GLU A 289 -12.79 11.68 -23.54
CA GLU A 289 -13.98 12.53 -23.58
C GLU A 289 -13.73 13.94 -23.02
N SER A 290 -14.55 14.88 -23.48
CA SER A 290 -14.62 16.25 -22.97
C SER A 290 -16.04 16.54 -22.48
N LEU A 291 -16.21 16.72 -21.17
CA LEU A 291 -17.50 16.98 -20.56
C LEU A 291 -17.61 18.46 -20.18
N SER A 292 -18.68 19.14 -20.58
CA SER A 292 -18.99 20.48 -20.10
C SER A 292 -19.75 20.44 -18.78
N TYR A 293 -19.52 21.42 -17.92
CA TYR A 293 -20.30 21.58 -16.69
C TYR A 293 -21.80 21.75 -17.01
N PRO A 294 -22.72 21.06 -16.31
CA PRO A 294 -24.15 21.10 -16.61
C PRO A 294 -24.75 22.51 -16.47
N GLU A 295 -25.50 22.98 -17.49
CA GLU A 295 -26.04 24.36 -17.56
C GLU A 295 -27.15 24.67 -16.52
N GLY A 296 -27.64 23.67 -15.77
CA GLY A 296 -28.67 23.83 -14.75
C GLY A 296 -28.19 23.78 -13.29
N ASN A 297 -26.90 23.47 -13.06
CA ASN A 297 -26.36 23.32 -11.71
C ASN A 297 -25.81 24.64 -11.16
N GLU A 298 -25.95 24.85 -9.85
CA GLU A 298 -25.38 26.02 -9.18
C GLU A 298 -23.85 26.01 -9.22
N TRP A 299 -23.27 27.14 -9.56
CA TRP A 299 -21.82 27.35 -9.67
C TRP A 299 -21.15 27.52 -8.30
N THR A 300 -21.02 26.43 -7.54
CA THR A 300 -20.35 26.40 -6.24
C THR A 300 -19.13 25.50 -6.26
N SER A 301 -18.14 25.79 -5.41
CA SER A 301 -16.93 24.96 -5.31
C SER A 301 -17.22 23.49 -4.99
N GLU A 302 -18.24 23.20 -4.18
CA GLU A 302 -18.63 21.82 -3.83
C GLU A 302 -19.30 21.08 -4.98
N ASN A 303 -20.20 21.75 -5.73
CA ASN A 303 -20.83 21.13 -6.90
C ASN A 303 -19.83 20.85 -8.03
N ILE A 304 -18.87 21.76 -8.24
CA ILE A 304 -17.78 21.55 -9.21
C ILE A 304 -16.95 20.33 -8.81
N LEU A 305 -16.56 20.21 -7.54
CA LEU A 305 -15.78 19.07 -7.04
C LEU A 305 -16.56 17.75 -7.11
N ASN A 306 -17.85 17.76 -6.79
CA ASN A 306 -18.71 16.57 -6.87
C ASN A 306 -18.93 16.13 -8.33
N TRP A 307 -19.11 17.07 -9.25
CA TRP A 307 -19.17 16.78 -10.68
C TRP A 307 -17.87 16.13 -11.16
N ILE A 308 -16.72 16.71 -10.81
CA ILE A 308 -15.41 16.16 -11.16
C ILE A 308 -15.26 14.73 -10.61
N SER A 309 -15.53 14.51 -9.31
CA SER A 309 -15.34 13.19 -8.71
C SER A 309 -16.26 12.11 -9.28
N ASN A 310 -17.46 12.47 -9.72
CA ASN A 310 -18.42 11.50 -10.26
C ASN A 310 -18.17 11.20 -11.75
N SER A 311 -17.45 12.06 -12.47
CA SER A 311 -17.22 11.92 -13.91
C SER A 311 -15.83 11.37 -14.27
N ILE A 312 -14.84 11.45 -13.37
CA ILE A 312 -13.48 10.97 -13.66
C ILE A 312 -13.46 9.45 -13.85
N HIS A 313 -12.94 9.04 -15.01
CA HIS A 313 -12.52 7.67 -15.29
C HIS A 313 -11.20 7.72 -16.06
N GLN A 314 -10.18 6.99 -15.60
CA GLN A 314 -8.82 7.06 -16.12
C GLN A 314 -8.29 5.65 -16.43
N PRO A 315 -7.48 5.47 -17.49
CA PRO A 315 -6.92 4.18 -17.87
C PRO A 315 -5.81 3.72 -16.92
N SER A 316 -5.14 4.68 -16.28
CA SER A 316 -4.10 4.47 -15.29
C SER A 316 -4.24 5.48 -14.16
N LEU A 317 -4.08 5.04 -12.93
CA LEU A 317 -4.22 5.88 -11.73
C LEU A 317 -3.03 5.71 -10.81
N TRP A 318 -2.58 6.80 -10.18
CA TRP A 318 -1.69 6.71 -9.04
C TRP A 318 -2.47 6.69 -7.73
N LEU A 319 -2.36 5.61 -6.96
CA LEU A 319 -3.11 5.44 -5.73
C LEU A 319 -2.22 5.67 -4.50
N GLN A 320 -2.75 6.40 -3.52
CA GLN A 320 -2.16 6.57 -2.19
C GLN A 320 -3.12 6.02 -1.12
N PRO A 321 -2.91 4.78 -0.65
CA PRO A 321 -3.69 4.23 0.45
C PRO A 321 -3.45 5.06 1.73
N PRO A 322 -4.48 5.43 2.51
CA PRO A 322 -4.34 6.31 3.67
C PRO A 322 -3.61 5.68 4.88
N GLY A 323 -2.92 4.55 4.72
CA GLY A 323 -2.13 3.88 5.77
C GLY A 323 -2.94 3.22 6.90
N ILE A 324 -4.27 3.36 6.90
CA ILE A 324 -5.21 2.74 7.86
C ILE A 324 -6.03 1.66 7.11
N LYS A 325 -6.84 0.84 7.81
CA LYS A 325 -7.86 -0.03 7.18
C LYS A 325 -8.66 0.79 6.16
N ALA A 326 -8.38 0.60 4.87
CA ALA A 326 -8.90 1.44 3.81
C ALA A 326 -9.65 0.60 2.79
N LEU A 327 -10.92 0.95 2.58
CA LEU A 327 -11.73 0.46 1.46
C LEU A 327 -11.31 1.12 0.12
N THR A 328 -10.20 1.85 0.06
CA THR A 328 -9.78 2.59 -1.14
C THR A 328 -9.40 1.69 -2.31
N LEU A 329 -8.88 0.50 -2.03
CA LEU A 329 -8.53 -0.50 -3.06
C LEU A 329 -9.72 -1.37 -3.48
N ALA A 330 -10.76 -1.45 -2.63
CA ALA A 330 -11.85 -2.40 -2.80
C ALA A 330 -12.67 -2.19 -4.09
N PRO A 331 -12.98 -0.95 -4.55
CA PRO A 331 -13.70 -0.75 -5.81
C PRO A 331 -12.95 -1.36 -6.99
N TYR A 332 -11.65 -1.08 -7.11
CA TYR A 332 -10.83 -1.56 -8.23
C TYR A 332 -10.69 -3.09 -8.25
N LEU A 333 -10.51 -3.71 -7.08
CA LEU A 333 -10.41 -5.16 -6.97
C LEU A 333 -11.76 -5.89 -7.20
N ARG A 334 -12.89 -5.20 -7.04
CA ARG A 334 -14.23 -5.75 -7.32
C ARG A 334 -14.60 -5.69 -8.80
N GLU A 335 -14.12 -4.67 -9.52
CA GLU A 335 -14.42 -4.48 -10.94
C GLU A 335 -13.70 -5.50 -11.83
N GLY A 336 -12.51 -5.94 -11.45
CA GLY A 336 -11.77 -6.93 -12.22
C GLY A 336 -10.32 -7.09 -11.77
N PRO A 337 -9.48 -7.72 -12.60
CA PRO A 337 -8.06 -7.84 -12.32
C PRO A 337 -7.36 -6.47 -12.38
N VAL A 338 -6.35 -6.31 -11.53
CA VAL A 338 -5.62 -5.06 -11.35
C VAL A 338 -4.12 -5.30 -11.52
N LEU A 339 -3.49 -4.51 -12.38
CA LEU A 339 -2.04 -4.44 -12.49
C LEU A 339 -1.51 -3.36 -11.55
N PHE A 340 -0.77 -3.77 -10.54
CA PHE A 340 -0.03 -2.90 -9.63
C PHE A 340 1.40 -2.68 -10.13
N LEU A 341 1.75 -1.42 -10.35
CA LEU A 341 3.13 -0.95 -10.45
C LEU A 341 3.55 -0.39 -9.10
N PHE A 342 4.48 -1.07 -8.45
CA PHE A 342 5.21 -0.51 -7.32
C PHE A 342 6.45 0.18 -7.88
N THR A 343 6.57 1.50 -7.73
CA THR A 343 7.77 2.24 -8.12
C THR A 343 7.98 3.47 -7.23
N PRO A 344 9.23 3.92 -6.99
CA PRO A 344 9.47 5.15 -6.23
C PRO A 344 8.87 6.36 -6.95
N ARG A 345 8.21 7.25 -6.21
CA ARG A 345 7.78 8.56 -6.73
C ARG A 345 8.70 9.66 -6.22
N ASN A 346 9.18 10.50 -7.13
CA ASN A 346 9.79 11.76 -6.77
C ASN A 346 8.72 12.87 -6.85
N PRO A 347 8.21 13.39 -5.73
CA PRO A 347 7.15 14.40 -5.74
C PRO A 347 7.65 15.79 -6.18
N LEU A 348 8.95 16.07 -6.14
CA LEU A 348 9.51 17.36 -6.52
C LEU A 348 9.81 17.49 -8.01
N HIS A 349 9.83 16.37 -8.73
CA HIS A 349 9.88 16.37 -10.19
C HIS A 349 8.47 16.41 -10.76
N MET A 350 8.29 17.19 -11.82
CA MET A 350 7.00 17.31 -12.51
C MET A 350 6.63 16.02 -13.23
N GLU A 351 7.63 15.29 -13.75
CA GLU A 351 7.44 14.09 -14.55
C GLU A 351 7.90 12.85 -13.77
N ASN A 352 7.07 11.81 -13.75
CA ASN A 352 7.47 10.48 -13.33
C ASN A 352 7.60 9.60 -14.57
N TYR A 353 8.84 9.36 -15.01
CA TYR A 353 9.10 8.68 -16.29
C TYR A 353 8.60 7.23 -16.32
N ILE A 354 8.67 6.51 -15.20
CA ILE A 354 8.18 5.13 -15.10
C ILE A 354 6.64 5.08 -15.14
N TYR A 355 5.98 5.99 -14.42
CA TYR A 355 4.53 6.12 -14.46
C TYR A 355 4.04 6.53 -15.86
N ASN A 356 4.73 7.48 -16.50
CA ASN A 356 4.39 7.92 -17.86
C ASN A 356 4.42 6.78 -18.89
N LEU A 357 5.31 5.79 -18.73
CA LEU A 357 5.28 4.59 -19.58
C LEU A 357 4.01 3.75 -19.36
N ILE A 358 3.54 3.62 -18.11
CA ILE A 358 2.26 2.94 -17.83
C ILE A 358 1.09 3.73 -18.37
N ARG A 359 1.11 5.07 -18.29
CA ARG A 359 0.08 5.92 -18.91
C ARG A 359 0.05 5.74 -20.42
N GLU A 360 1.22 5.72 -21.06
CA GLU A 360 1.38 5.44 -22.50
C GLU A 360 0.75 4.09 -22.88
N ILE A 361 1.13 3.03 -22.19
CA ILE A 361 0.59 1.67 -22.41
C ILE A 361 -0.91 1.59 -22.08
N GLY A 362 -1.37 2.25 -21.02
CA GLY A 362 -2.77 2.29 -20.63
C GLY A 362 -3.65 2.99 -21.68
N LEU A 363 -3.19 4.12 -22.21
CA LEU A 363 -3.87 4.79 -23.32
C LEU A 363 -3.90 3.89 -24.57
N GLN A 364 -2.81 3.19 -24.88
CA GLN A 364 -2.81 2.22 -25.98
C GLN A 364 -3.76 1.03 -25.73
N TYR A 365 -3.82 0.54 -24.49
CA TYR A 365 -4.64 -0.60 -24.07
C TYR A 365 -6.15 -0.31 -24.17
N TYR A 366 -6.57 0.90 -23.78
CA TYR A 366 -7.98 1.29 -23.79
C TYR A 366 -8.45 1.99 -25.08
N ASN A 367 -7.55 2.33 -26.02
CA ASN A 367 -7.90 3.01 -27.28
C ASN A 367 -8.45 2.05 -28.36
N CYS A 368 -9.55 1.36 -28.06
CA CYS A 368 -10.23 0.49 -29.03
C CYS A 368 -10.97 1.25 -30.14
N ALA A 369 -11.38 2.50 -29.88
CA ALA A 369 -12.11 3.36 -30.82
C ALA A 369 -11.19 4.15 -31.77
N ASP A 370 -9.89 3.91 -31.74
CA ASP A 370 -8.92 4.48 -32.67
C ASP A 370 -8.84 6.02 -32.71
N SER A 371 -9.22 6.68 -31.61
CA SER A 371 -9.31 8.14 -31.49
C SER A 371 -7.99 8.83 -31.85
N MET A 372 -8.08 9.84 -32.72
CA MET A 372 -6.93 10.62 -33.17
C MET A 372 -6.33 11.47 -32.04
N LEU A 373 -7.16 11.97 -31.12
CA LEU A 373 -6.72 12.74 -29.96
C LEU A 373 -5.85 11.89 -29.02
N VAL A 374 -6.27 10.65 -28.75
CA VAL A 374 -5.52 9.71 -27.91
C VAL A 374 -4.19 9.35 -28.59
N LYS A 375 -4.18 9.12 -29.91
CA LYS A 375 -2.96 8.86 -30.69
C LYS A 375 -1.97 10.03 -30.62
N ASP A 376 -2.44 11.29 -30.68
CA ASP A 376 -1.56 12.47 -30.53
C ASP A 376 -0.98 12.56 -29.10
N ILE A 377 -1.77 12.26 -28.06
CA ILE A 377 -1.27 12.22 -26.68
C ILE A 377 -0.20 11.13 -26.52
N ILE A 378 -0.44 9.92 -27.03
CA ILE A 378 0.53 8.81 -27.01
C ILE A 378 1.82 9.21 -27.72
N ALA A 379 1.75 9.76 -28.93
CA ALA A 379 2.92 10.19 -29.69
C ALA A 379 3.75 11.26 -28.94
N ARG A 380 3.08 12.17 -28.23
CA ARG A 380 3.76 13.18 -27.38
C ARG A 380 4.39 12.58 -26.13
N LEU A 381 3.73 11.60 -25.49
CA LEU A 381 4.31 10.85 -24.36
C LEU A 381 5.56 10.08 -24.79
N GLU A 382 5.50 9.38 -25.93
CA GLU A 382 6.65 8.69 -26.52
C GLU A 382 7.82 9.65 -26.81
N ALA A 383 7.53 10.80 -27.44
CA ALA A 383 8.55 11.81 -27.73
C ALA A 383 9.18 12.38 -26.44
N LYS A 384 8.36 12.62 -25.39
CA LYS A 384 8.87 13.03 -24.07
C LYS A 384 9.73 11.94 -23.44
N ARG A 385 9.33 10.66 -23.52
CA ARG A 385 10.09 9.53 -22.97
C ARG A 385 11.47 9.41 -23.63
N ARG A 386 11.54 9.45 -24.97
CA ARG A 386 12.82 9.37 -25.71
C ARG A 386 13.78 10.51 -25.40
N THR A 387 13.25 11.69 -25.07
CA THR A 387 14.05 12.88 -24.73
C THR A 387 14.26 13.06 -23.22
N ALA A 388 13.67 12.21 -22.37
CA ALA A 388 13.63 12.37 -20.92
C ALA A 388 15.01 12.47 -20.28
N VAL A 389 15.93 11.59 -20.67
CA VAL A 389 17.30 11.56 -20.13
C VAL A 389 18.06 12.84 -20.46
N ILE A 390 18.00 13.28 -21.73
CA ILE A 390 18.67 14.49 -22.21
C ILE A 390 18.07 15.72 -21.53
N ARG A 391 16.74 15.80 -21.44
CA ARG A 391 16.04 16.91 -20.78
C ARG A 391 16.39 17.00 -19.30
N HIS A 392 16.41 15.87 -18.60
CA HIS A 392 16.78 15.82 -17.18
C HIS A 392 18.22 16.30 -16.97
N PHE A 393 19.16 15.82 -17.80
CA PHE A 393 20.56 16.27 -17.74
C PHE A 393 20.71 17.76 -18.05
N SER A 394 20.04 18.25 -19.10
CA SER A 394 20.05 19.67 -19.47
C SER A 394 19.49 20.56 -18.36
N ARG A 395 18.42 20.13 -17.68
CA ARG A 395 17.85 20.86 -16.55
C ARG A 395 18.79 20.89 -15.35
N ASN A 396 19.47 19.78 -15.05
CA ASN A 396 20.49 19.73 -14.00
C ASN A 396 21.64 20.72 -14.28
N GLN A 397 22.08 20.81 -15.54
CA GLN A 397 23.12 21.75 -15.95
C GLN A 397 22.67 23.20 -15.82
N GLU A 398 21.47 23.54 -16.31
CA GLU A 398 20.87 24.87 -16.17
C GLU A 398 20.78 25.33 -14.70
N CYS A 399 20.32 24.43 -13.81
CA CYS A 399 20.23 24.72 -12.39
C CYS A 399 21.60 24.83 -11.70
N ALA A 400 22.60 24.07 -12.15
CA ALA A 400 23.97 24.19 -11.65
C ALA A 400 24.60 25.55 -12.02
N ASP A 401 24.36 26.03 -13.24
CA ASP A 401 24.87 27.31 -13.72
C ASP A 401 24.21 28.50 -12.99
N LEU A 402 22.90 28.42 -12.71
CA LEU A 402 22.20 29.42 -11.90
C LEU A 402 22.72 29.49 -10.46
N LYS A 403 23.17 28.37 -9.88
CA LYS A 403 23.76 28.31 -8.52
C LYS A 403 25.14 28.96 -8.46
N LYS A 404 25.96 28.79 -9.50
CA LYS A 404 27.32 29.38 -9.58
C LYS A 404 27.31 30.91 -9.65
N ASN A 405 26.28 31.50 -10.24
CA ASN A 405 26.14 32.96 -10.31
C ASN A 405 25.94 33.66 -8.93
N ARG A 406 25.86 32.93 -7.81
CA ARG A 406 25.86 33.49 -6.45
C ARG A 406 27.15 34.22 -6.10
N THR A 407 28.31 33.74 -6.55
CA THR A 407 29.61 34.31 -6.14
C THR A 407 29.94 35.64 -6.82
N TYR A 408 29.24 36.02 -7.89
CA TYR A 408 29.52 37.27 -8.61
C TYR A 408 28.68 38.46 -8.10
N THR A 409 27.66 38.23 -7.27
CA THR A 409 26.75 39.29 -6.81
C THR A 409 27.13 39.90 -5.45
N GLU A 410 28.08 39.32 -4.72
CA GLU A 410 28.58 39.89 -3.46
C GLU A 410 29.75 40.90 -3.66
N GLN A 411 30.18 41.17 -4.90
CA GLN A 411 31.32 42.06 -5.19
C GLN A 411 31.02 43.23 -6.14
N ILE A 412 29.75 43.58 -6.41
CA ILE A 412 29.44 44.68 -7.30
C ILE A 412 29.11 45.94 -6.49
N LYS A 413 30.13 46.81 -6.41
CA LYS A 413 30.08 48.20 -5.97
C LYS A 413 28.85 48.94 -6.53
N GLU A 414 28.34 49.88 -5.71
CA GLU A 414 27.31 50.86 -6.07
C GLU A 414 27.40 51.29 -7.54
N SER A 415 26.41 50.90 -8.34
CA SER A 415 26.40 51.24 -9.76
C SER A 415 25.57 52.50 -9.98
N VAL A 416 26.25 53.59 -10.37
CA VAL A 416 25.64 54.79 -10.92
C VAL A 416 24.92 54.43 -12.22
N ALA A 417 23.69 54.93 -12.41
CA ALA A 417 22.97 54.84 -13.68
C ALA A 417 23.25 56.10 -14.48
N SER A 418 23.73 55.97 -15.72
CA SER A 418 23.77 57.06 -16.68
C SER A 418 22.51 57.00 -17.54
N ILE A 419 21.69 58.04 -17.48
CA ILE A 419 20.59 58.24 -18.43
C ILE A 419 21.15 59.04 -19.59
N SER A 420 21.15 58.45 -20.79
CA SER A 420 21.34 59.19 -22.03
C SER A 420 20.05 59.96 -22.31
N ILE A 421 20.02 61.23 -21.92
CA ILE A 421 19.02 62.16 -22.44
C ILE A 421 19.45 62.45 -23.88
N GLN A 422 18.74 61.88 -24.86
CA GLN A 422 18.87 62.34 -26.23
C GLN A 422 18.54 63.84 -26.25
N LYS A 423 19.49 64.68 -26.71
CA LYS A 423 19.18 66.05 -27.11
C LYS A 423 18.13 65.96 -28.20
N TRP A 424 16.94 66.48 -27.92
CA TRP A 424 15.87 66.59 -28.91
C TRP A 424 16.37 67.35 -30.13
N ILE A 425 16.01 66.86 -31.32
CA ILE A 425 16.14 67.63 -32.55
C ILE A 425 15.20 68.82 -32.42
N ASN A 426 15.74 70.02 -32.66
CA ASN A 426 15.20 71.32 -32.27
C ASN A 426 13.90 71.77 -32.97
N ASN A 427 13.13 70.87 -33.57
CA ASN A 427 11.99 71.20 -34.44
C ASN A 427 10.69 70.45 -34.07
N SER A 428 10.37 70.29 -32.78
CA SER A 428 9.02 69.88 -32.36
C SER A 428 8.38 70.91 -31.43
N CYS A 429 7.09 71.18 -31.65
CA CYS A 429 6.30 72.26 -31.03
C CYS A 429 6.17 72.15 -29.49
N CYS A 430 6.72 71.11 -28.87
CA CYS A 430 6.64 70.86 -27.42
C CYS A 430 7.96 71.09 -26.68
N ALA A 431 8.97 71.69 -27.31
CA ALA A 431 10.32 71.82 -26.73
C ALA A 431 10.39 72.60 -25.40
N ASN A 432 9.39 73.44 -25.07
CA ASN A 432 9.44 74.34 -23.91
C ASN A 432 8.31 74.17 -22.86
N VAL A 433 7.63 73.01 -22.80
CA VAL A 433 6.58 72.79 -21.78
C VAL A 433 6.99 71.70 -20.79
N ALA A 434 7.07 72.05 -19.50
CA ALA A 434 7.34 71.10 -18.43
C ALA A 434 6.19 70.08 -18.27
N MET A 435 6.55 68.81 -18.11
CA MET A 435 5.61 67.68 -17.98
C MET A 435 4.69 67.87 -16.76
N ASN A 436 3.47 68.31 -17.05
CA ASN A 436 2.21 68.05 -16.32
C ASN A 436 1.04 68.92 -16.86
N LYS A 437 1.23 69.69 -17.94
CA LYS A 437 0.17 70.45 -18.61
C LYS A 437 -0.14 70.02 -20.05
N CYS A 438 0.15 68.77 -20.43
CA CYS A 438 -0.32 68.21 -21.72
C CYS A 438 -1.78 67.69 -21.63
N LEU A 439 -2.64 68.39 -20.88
CA LEU A 439 -4.08 68.15 -20.83
C LEU A 439 -4.88 69.25 -21.55
N LEU A 440 -4.23 70.05 -22.42
CA LEU A 440 -4.85 71.18 -23.12
C LEU A 440 -5.01 70.98 -24.64
N CYS A 441 -4.75 69.77 -25.17
CA CYS A 441 -4.97 69.48 -26.60
C CYS A 441 -6.31 68.79 -26.89
N LYS A 442 -7.32 68.91 -26.02
CA LYS A 442 -8.65 68.30 -26.28
C LYS A 442 -9.86 69.20 -26.16
N THR A 443 -9.71 70.50 -25.93
CA THR A 443 -10.88 71.39 -25.87
C THR A 443 -10.60 72.71 -26.57
N LYS A 444 -11.27 72.91 -27.72
CA LYS A 444 -11.46 74.21 -28.34
C LYS A 444 -12.09 75.15 -27.30
N VAL A 445 -11.33 76.11 -26.79
CA VAL A 445 -11.89 77.34 -26.22
C VAL A 445 -11.02 78.48 -26.70
N MET A 446 -11.61 79.32 -27.54
CA MET A 446 -11.07 80.62 -27.89
C MET A 446 -11.17 81.52 -26.66
N ASN A 447 -10.09 82.21 -26.30
CA ASN A 447 -10.19 83.64 -26.00
C ASN A 447 -8.85 84.37 -26.07
N PRO A 448 -8.89 85.68 -26.38
CA PRO A 448 -7.77 86.44 -26.91
C PRO A 448 -7.12 87.30 -25.82
N LEU A 449 -5.79 87.29 -25.76
CA LEU A 449 -4.88 88.39 -25.37
C LEU A 449 -3.58 87.78 -24.84
N GLU A 450 -2.68 87.47 -25.77
CA GLU A 450 -1.34 88.04 -25.81
C GLU A 450 -0.62 87.49 -27.04
N LYS A 451 -0.18 88.42 -27.87
CA LYS A 451 0.59 88.18 -29.10
C LYS A 451 2.01 87.83 -28.69
N GLU A 452 2.58 86.76 -29.25
CA GLU A 452 3.70 86.89 -30.19
C GLU A 452 4.11 85.54 -30.80
N ILE A 453 3.84 85.44 -32.10
CA ILE A 453 4.68 84.88 -33.17
C ILE A 453 4.95 83.37 -33.17
N CYS A 454 4.17 82.66 -34.00
CA CYS A 454 4.71 81.78 -35.03
C CYS A 454 3.91 81.97 -36.32
N THR A 455 4.48 82.71 -37.27
CA THR A 455 3.96 82.89 -38.62
C THR A 455 4.09 81.58 -39.41
N VAL A 456 2.97 81.22 -40.03
CA VAL A 456 2.78 80.00 -40.83
C VAL A 456 3.47 80.14 -42.19
N ILE A 457 4.28 79.16 -42.60
CA ILE A 457 4.61 78.92 -44.00
C ILE A 457 4.17 77.51 -44.42
N SER A 458 3.04 77.50 -45.13
CA SER A 458 2.54 76.57 -46.16
C SER A 458 2.54 75.05 -45.94
N LYS A 459 1.29 74.52 -45.92
CA LYS A 459 0.79 73.31 -46.59
C LYS A 459 1.34 71.94 -46.17
N LYS A 460 0.79 71.39 -45.08
CA LYS A 460 -0.03 70.16 -45.04
C LYS A 460 -0.42 69.88 -43.58
N PHE A 461 -1.71 69.73 -43.32
CA PHE A 461 -2.23 69.26 -42.04
C PHE A 461 -1.80 67.79 -41.84
N ASP A 462 -1.05 67.53 -40.78
CA ASP A 462 -0.97 66.26 -40.05
C ASP A 462 -0.51 66.61 -38.63
N VAL A 463 -1.46 67.01 -37.78
CA VAL A 463 -1.19 67.22 -36.35
C VAL A 463 -1.18 65.83 -35.71
N CYS A 464 0.04 65.37 -35.40
CA CYS A 464 0.39 64.07 -34.81
C CYS A 464 0.02 62.84 -35.67
N LYS A 465 1.03 62.24 -36.33
CA LYS A 465 0.89 60.86 -36.82
C LYS A 465 0.99 59.90 -35.63
N GLU A 466 0.30 58.76 -35.72
CA GLU A 466 0.30 57.68 -34.70
C GLU A 466 1.69 57.15 -34.32
N THR A 467 2.73 57.53 -35.06
CA THR A 467 4.13 57.20 -34.72
C THR A 467 4.67 57.98 -33.52
N ASP A 468 4.00 59.05 -33.08
CA ASP A 468 4.43 59.87 -31.93
C ASP A 468 3.79 59.43 -30.59
N VAL A 469 3.04 58.33 -30.58
CA VAL A 469 2.62 57.63 -29.37
C VAL A 469 3.31 56.27 -29.36
N PHE A 470 4.29 56.10 -28.47
CA PHE A 470 4.99 54.85 -28.15
C PHE A 470 4.80 53.69 -29.16
N MET A 471 5.44 53.82 -30.33
CA MET A 471 5.69 52.64 -31.15
C MET A 471 6.95 51.96 -30.63
N THR A 472 6.79 50.83 -29.93
CA THR A 472 7.81 49.78 -29.98
C THR A 472 8.02 49.42 -31.46
N PRO A 473 9.25 49.25 -31.96
CA PRO A 473 9.48 48.98 -33.38
C PRO A 473 8.79 47.69 -33.82
N ALA A 474 7.64 47.82 -34.47
CA ALA A 474 6.98 46.76 -35.19
C ALA A 474 7.58 46.67 -36.60
N THR A 475 8.86 46.31 -36.71
CA THR A 475 9.51 45.83 -37.96
C THR A 475 10.94 45.35 -37.70
N ILE A 476 11.11 44.29 -36.89
CA ILE A 476 12.05 43.20 -37.22
C ILE A 476 11.27 41.91 -37.06
N GLY A 477 10.37 41.67 -38.01
CA GLY A 477 9.63 40.44 -38.18
C GLY A 477 9.83 39.96 -39.60
N GLN A 478 10.98 39.32 -39.86
CA GLN A 478 11.18 38.38 -40.96
C GLN A 478 12.45 37.57 -40.66
N HIS A 479 12.32 36.59 -39.77
CA HIS A 479 12.89 35.24 -39.84
C HIS A 479 13.01 34.60 -38.45
N GLU A 480 11.88 34.19 -37.88
CA GLU A 480 11.86 33.05 -36.97
C GLU A 480 10.65 32.17 -37.29
N LYS A 481 10.69 31.56 -38.49
CA LYS A 481 10.07 30.25 -38.70
C LYS A 481 11.08 29.20 -38.24
N GLN A 482 10.59 28.32 -37.37
CA GLN A 482 11.27 27.15 -36.83
C GLN A 482 12.10 26.40 -37.87
N ILE A 483 13.35 26.03 -37.53
CA ILE A 483 13.95 24.78 -37.98
C ILE A 483 14.74 24.19 -36.81
N TYR A 484 14.19 23.12 -36.20
CA TYR A 484 15.02 22.06 -35.66
C TYR A 484 15.80 21.45 -36.82
N ASN A 485 17.13 21.49 -36.78
CA ASN A 485 17.91 20.50 -37.50
C ASN A 485 19.21 20.15 -36.77
N TYR A 486 19.43 18.85 -36.71
CA TYR A 486 20.68 18.17 -36.37
C TYR A 486 21.82 18.71 -37.23
N ASN A 487 22.82 19.38 -36.62
CA ASN A 487 24.25 19.11 -36.80
C ASN A 487 25.12 20.22 -36.16
N LYS A 488 26.28 19.78 -35.67
CA LYS A 488 27.39 20.58 -35.15
C LYS A 488 27.80 21.68 -36.14
N ASN A 489 27.88 22.93 -35.66
CA ASN A 489 29.02 23.88 -35.80
C ASN A 489 28.51 25.33 -35.71
N TYR A 490 28.76 25.99 -34.57
CA TYR A 490 28.60 27.44 -34.44
C TYR A 490 29.89 28.13 -34.90
N VAL A 491 29.78 28.96 -35.95
CA VAL A 491 30.73 30.06 -36.22
C VAL A 491 30.06 31.34 -35.74
N SER A 492 30.61 31.94 -34.69
CA SER A 492 30.18 33.25 -34.18
C SER A 492 30.71 34.37 -35.07
N ILE A 493 29.83 35.13 -35.72
CA ILE A 493 30.20 36.40 -36.36
C ILE A 493 30.15 37.48 -35.27
N LYS A 494 31.32 37.98 -34.84
CA LYS A 494 31.45 39.18 -34.01
C LYS A 494 31.22 40.42 -34.88
N LEU A 495 30.09 41.12 -34.70
CA LEU A 495 30.00 42.52 -35.11
C LEU A 495 30.80 43.38 -34.11
N LYS A 496 31.77 44.16 -34.61
CA LYS A 496 32.57 45.08 -33.80
C LYS A 496 31.75 46.31 -33.40
N GLU A 497 31.45 46.37 -32.11
CA GLU A 497 30.75 47.42 -31.38
C GLU A 497 31.64 48.67 -31.13
N SER A 498 32.44 49.10 -32.12
CA SER A 498 33.49 50.13 -31.91
C SER A 498 33.18 51.53 -32.47
N THR A 499 32.06 51.75 -33.16
CA THR A 499 31.76 53.05 -33.79
C THR A 499 30.66 53.87 -33.12
N LEU A 500 29.87 53.32 -32.18
CA LEU A 500 28.78 54.08 -31.53
C LEU A 500 29.16 54.78 -30.21
N ARG A 501 30.35 54.51 -29.63
CA ARG A 501 30.72 55.02 -28.29
C ARG A 501 31.24 56.47 -28.25
N ARG A 502 31.32 57.20 -29.37
CA ARG A 502 31.92 58.56 -29.38
C ARG A 502 30.95 59.74 -29.23
N LEU A 503 29.64 59.54 -29.15
CA LEU A 503 28.68 60.66 -29.18
C LEU A 503 27.97 61.01 -27.86
N HIS A 504 28.21 60.29 -26.76
CA HIS A 504 27.58 60.59 -25.48
C HIS A 504 28.56 60.50 -24.31
N ALA A 505 29.34 61.56 -24.14
CA ALA A 505 30.06 61.82 -22.89
C ALA A 505 29.41 63.02 -22.19
N GLY A 506 28.96 62.79 -20.95
CA GLY A 506 28.79 63.84 -19.93
C GLY A 506 27.38 64.40 -19.78
N ILE A 507 26.58 63.81 -18.90
CA ILE A 507 26.28 64.30 -17.54
C ILE A 507 25.56 63.15 -16.81
N GLU A 508 26.21 62.57 -15.81
CA GLU A 508 25.63 61.51 -14.97
C GLU A 508 24.78 62.13 -13.86
N TYR A 509 23.46 61.89 -13.90
CA TYR A 509 22.58 62.22 -12.77
C TYR A 509 22.45 60.99 -11.87
N LYS A 510 22.75 61.15 -10.57
CA LYS A 510 22.43 60.13 -9.57
C LYS A 510 20.91 60.06 -9.40
N SER A 511 20.28 59.07 -10.02
CA SER A 511 18.88 58.71 -9.75
C SER A 511 18.83 57.72 -8.59
N SER A 512 17.81 57.86 -7.73
CA SER A 512 17.47 56.88 -6.68
C SER A 512 16.75 55.64 -7.22
N LEU A 513 16.38 55.61 -8.51
CA LEU A 513 15.76 54.44 -9.12
C LEU A 513 16.79 53.32 -9.34
N LEU A 514 16.47 52.15 -8.80
CA LEU A 514 17.22 50.91 -8.99
C LEU A 514 17.17 50.50 -10.47
N LYS A 515 18.30 50.04 -11.02
CA LYS A 515 18.34 49.41 -12.35
C LYS A 515 17.51 48.12 -12.34
N GLU A 516 17.08 47.62 -13.50
CA GLU A 516 16.33 46.37 -13.61
C GLU A 516 16.99 45.18 -12.88
N ASP A 517 18.33 45.12 -12.84
CA ASP A 517 19.09 44.08 -12.16
C ASP A 517 19.19 44.28 -10.62
N ASN A 518 18.96 45.50 -10.14
CA ASN A 518 19.03 45.87 -8.72
C ASN A 518 17.64 46.03 -8.08
N ASP A 519 16.57 46.12 -8.86
CA ASP A 519 15.19 46.15 -8.38
C ASP A 519 14.67 44.72 -8.16
N SER A 520 14.42 44.37 -6.89
CA SER A 520 13.87 43.07 -6.51
C SER A 520 12.46 42.82 -7.05
N ARG A 521 11.74 43.87 -7.45
CA ARG A 521 10.39 43.79 -8.00
C ARG A 521 10.35 43.90 -9.52
N SER A 522 11.50 44.01 -10.19
CA SER A 522 11.55 44.02 -11.64
C SER A 522 11.08 42.68 -12.22
N ALA A 523 10.45 42.71 -13.40
CA ALA A 523 9.97 41.49 -14.04
C ALA A 523 11.09 40.47 -14.29
N ASN A 524 12.30 40.95 -14.59
CA ASN A 524 13.48 40.12 -14.79
C ASN A 524 13.96 39.48 -13.48
N MET A 525 14.00 40.23 -12.37
CA MET A 525 14.39 39.68 -11.08
C MET A 525 13.35 38.70 -10.54
N VAL A 526 12.05 39.03 -10.63
CA VAL A 526 10.95 38.13 -10.23
C VAL A 526 11.00 36.82 -11.03
N ARG A 527 11.21 36.90 -12.35
CA ARG A 527 11.40 35.71 -13.19
C ARG A 527 12.64 34.92 -12.78
N ARG A 528 13.75 35.59 -12.49
CA ARG A 528 14.99 34.94 -12.05
C ARG A 528 14.83 34.25 -10.71
N ASP A 529 14.14 34.88 -9.75
CA ASP A 529 13.89 34.32 -8.43
C ASP A 529 12.89 33.16 -8.48
N PHE A 530 11.89 33.23 -9.36
CA PHE A 530 11.03 32.09 -9.68
C PHE A 530 11.87 30.91 -10.22
N LEU A 531 12.75 31.15 -11.20
CA LEU A 531 13.63 30.11 -11.75
C LEU A 531 14.61 29.54 -10.71
N LYS A 532 15.15 30.38 -9.81
CA LYS A 532 15.98 29.91 -8.69
C LYS A 532 15.19 29.03 -7.73
N GLY A 533 13.97 29.43 -7.37
CA GLY A 533 13.08 28.65 -6.51
C GLY A 533 12.74 27.30 -7.15
N ASP A 534 12.46 27.29 -8.45
CA ASP A 534 12.20 26.08 -9.22
C ASP A 534 13.43 25.15 -9.25
N CYS A 535 14.62 25.70 -9.54
CA CYS A 535 15.86 24.94 -9.49
C CYS A 535 16.21 24.42 -8.10
N LYS A 536 15.91 25.17 -7.03
CA LYS A 536 16.09 24.71 -5.64
C LYS A 536 15.24 23.47 -5.37
N ARG A 537 13.97 23.47 -5.81
CA ARG A 537 13.07 22.30 -5.70
C ARG A 537 13.54 21.14 -6.54
N TRP A 538 13.92 21.40 -7.79
CA TRP A 538 14.42 20.38 -8.71
C TRP A 538 15.64 19.64 -8.16
N LEU A 539 16.64 20.39 -7.65
CA LEU A 539 17.85 19.84 -7.03
C LEU A 539 17.53 19.08 -5.74
N ALA A 540 16.65 19.61 -4.88
CA ALA A 540 16.19 18.87 -3.69
C ALA A 540 15.49 17.55 -4.06
N GLY A 541 14.82 17.50 -5.22
CA GLY A 541 14.28 16.26 -5.78
C GLY A 541 15.37 15.24 -6.09
N ASN A 542 16.50 15.66 -6.68
CA ASN A 542 17.62 14.76 -6.97
C ASN A 542 18.24 14.18 -5.70
N ASP A 543 18.28 14.97 -4.62
CA ASP A 543 18.78 14.53 -3.31
C ASP A 543 17.83 13.53 -2.64
N TYR A 544 16.52 13.63 -2.89
CA TYR A 544 15.51 12.73 -2.32
C TYR A 544 15.57 11.31 -2.92
N HIS A 545 15.50 11.19 -4.25
CA HIS A 545 15.60 9.92 -4.94
C HIS A 545 16.07 10.12 -6.39
N PRO A 546 17.02 9.29 -6.89
CA PRO A 546 17.49 9.41 -8.26
C PRO A 546 16.35 9.19 -9.26
N SER A 547 16.35 9.97 -10.35
CA SER A 547 15.36 9.81 -11.42
C SER A 547 15.53 8.47 -12.11
N LEU A 548 14.41 7.75 -12.24
CA LEU A 548 14.35 6.45 -12.88
C LEU A 548 13.82 6.61 -14.30
N PHE A 549 14.55 6.12 -15.28
CA PHE A 549 14.13 6.15 -16.69
C PHE A 549 13.78 4.73 -17.15
N PRO A 550 12.65 4.52 -17.84
CA PRO A 550 12.36 3.24 -18.47
C PRO A 550 13.42 2.95 -19.54
N ARG A 551 13.77 1.67 -19.71
CA ARG A 551 14.67 1.25 -20.80
C ARG A 551 13.86 1.04 -22.07
N ASP A 552 14.31 1.67 -23.15
CA ASP A 552 13.79 1.44 -24.49
C ASP A 552 14.43 0.17 -25.05
N SER A 553 13.61 -0.77 -25.54
CA SER A 553 14.11 -1.99 -26.19
C SER A 553 14.58 -1.67 -27.61
N PRO A 554 15.80 -2.06 -28.02
CA PRO A 554 16.37 -1.71 -29.33
C PRO A 554 15.76 -2.45 -30.53
N ARG A 555 14.67 -3.19 -30.37
CA ARG A 555 14.04 -3.95 -31.45
C ARG A 555 12.58 -3.52 -31.66
N GLN A 556 12.29 -3.00 -32.84
CA GLN A 556 10.94 -2.88 -33.36
C GLN A 556 10.38 -4.29 -33.55
N PHE A 557 9.44 -4.69 -32.69
CA PHE A 557 8.60 -5.86 -32.92
C PHE A 557 7.14 -5.43 -32.94
N ASN A 558 6.44 -5.87 -33.99
CA ASN A 558 5.04 -5.57 -34.28
C ASN A 558 4.09 -6.38 -33.40
N PHE A 559 4.15 -6.23 -32.07
CA PHE A 559 3.04 -6.66 -31.21
C PHE A 559 2.15 -5.45 -30.95
N SER A 560 1.04 -5.38 -31.69
CA SER A 560 0.01 -4.36 -31.48
C SER A 560 -0.79 -4.73 -30.23
N LEU A 561 -0.52 -4.08 -29.09
CA LEU A 561 -1.30 -4.21 -27.85
C LEU A 561 -2.82 -4.04 -28.09
N LYS A 562 -3.15 -3.28 -29.13
CA LYS A 562 -4.48 -2.97 -29.66
C LYS A 562 -5.31 -4.19 -30.04
N GLU A 563 -4.67 -5.27 -30.49
CA GLU A 563 -5.39 -6.45 -30.98
C GLU A 563 -5.72 -7.45 -29.89
N SER A 564 -4.95 -7.50 -28.81
CA SER A 564 -5.11 -8.52 -27.77
C SER A 564 -6.33 -8.26 -26.87
N VAL A 565 -6.65 -6.98 -26.61
CA VAL A 565 -7.57 -6.59 -25.54
C VAL A 565 -8.97 -6.31 -26.05
N CYS A 566 -9.10 -5.56 -27.15
CA CYS A 566 -10.41 -5.25 -27.73
C CYS A 566 -11.14 -6.51 -28.24
N LYS A 567 -10.43 -7.65 -28.36
CA LYS A 567 -10.99 -8.97 -28.69
C LYS A 567 -11.39 -9.78 -27.45
N THR A 568 -10.91 -9.44 -26.26
CA THR A 568 -11.14 -10.18 -25.01
C THR A 568 -12.04 -9.41 -24.06
N ASN A 569 -12.96 -10.09 -23.38
CA ASN A 569 -13.82 -9.47 -22.35
C ASN A 569 -13.10 -9.25 -21.00
N LYS A 570 -11.77 -9.32 -20.96
CA LYS A 570 -10.98 -9.11 -19.74
C LYS A 570 -10.40 -7.70 -19.76
N THR A 571 -10.92 -6.84 -18.89
CA THR A 571 -10.36 -5.50 -18.64
C THR A 571 -9.37 -5.56 -17.49
N LEU A 572 -8.28 -4.80 -17.58
CA LEU A 572 -7.22 -4.75 -16.57
C LEU A 572 -7.06 -3.32 -16.08
N ALA A 573 -7.36 -3.05 -14.81
CA ALA A 573 -7.11 -1.73 -14.22
C ALA A 573 -5.61 -1.54 -13.97
N LEU A 574 -5.05 -0.38 -14.35
CA LEU A 574 -3.63 -0.08 -14.17
C LEU A 574 -3.44 0.90 -13.01
N ILE A 575 -2.79 0.45 -11.94
CA ILE A 575 -2.59 1.25 -10.72
C ILE A 575 -1.10 1.35 -10.39
N ALA A 576 -0.62 2.56 -10.15
CA ALA A 576 0.73 2.81 -9.63
C ALA A 576 0.68 3.19 -8.15
N VAL A 577 1.65 2.70 -7.38
CA VAL A 577 1.77 2.94 -5.94
C VAL A 577 3.23 3.22 -5.59
N ASP A 578 3.47 4.15 -4.65
CA ASP A 578 4.82 4.49 -4.21
C ASP A 578 5.48 3.34 -3.45
N SER A 579 6.51 2.74 -4.05
CA SER A 579 7.22 1.62 -3.44
C SER A 579 8.09 2.01 -2.23
N LEU A 580 8.38 3.29 -2.00
CA LEU A 580 9.12 3.74 -0.81
C LEU A 580 8.25 3.76 0.45
N HIS A 581 6.99 4.18 0.32
CA HIS A 581 6.06 4.32 1.45
C HIS A 581 5.14 3.12 1.63
N TYR A 582 4.77 2.45 0.53
CA TYR A 582 3.78 1.36 0.52
C TYR A 582 4.41 0.00 0.23
N PHE A 583 5.71 -0.17 0.55
CA PHE A 583 6.43 -1.42 0.28
C PHE A 583 5.80 -2.64 0.96
N HIS A 584 5.16 -2.44 2.11
CA HIS A 584 4.52 -3.49 2.89
C HIS A 584 3.43 -4.22 2.09
N PHE A 585 2.73 -3.57 1.15
CA PHE A 585 1.75 -4.24 0.29
C PHE A 585 2.42 -5.29 -0.59
N ALA A 586 3.54 -4.96 -1.22
CA ALA A 586 4.27 -5.94 -2.04
C ALA A 586 4.95 -7.02 -1.19
N ASP A 587 5.44 -6.67 0.01
CA ASP A 587 5.98 -7.66 0.95
C ASP A 587 4.91 -8.69 1.34
N HIS A 588 3.64 -8.28 1.56
CA HIS A 588 2.54 -9.20 1.83
C HIS A 588 2.22 -10.10 0.62
N LEU A 589 2.45 -9.63 -0.61
CA LEU A 589 2.38 -10.44 -1.83
C LEU A 589 3.63 -11.36 -2.01
N GLY A 590 4.56 -11.35 -1.06
CA GLY A 590 5.78 -12.17 -1.11
C GLY A 590 6.94 -11.55 -1.89
N ILE A 591 6.88 -10.25 -2.19
CA ILE A 591 7.84 -9.56 -3.04
C ILE A 591 8.67 -8.59 -2.23
N ASP A 592 9.93 -8.94 -2.00
CA ASP A 592 10.89 -8.07 -1.32
C ASP A 592 11.36 -6.94 -2.25
N ILE A 593 10.68 -5.78 -2.20
CA ILE A 593 11.00 -4.61 -3.03
C ILE A 593 12.45 -4.16 -2.85
N SER A 594 13.01 -4.28 -1.64
CA SER A 594 14.38 -3.83 -1.35
C SER A 594 15.43 -4.61 -2.15
N LYS A 595 15.14 -5.85 -2.54
CA LYS A 595 16.03 -6.67 -3.38
C LYS A 595 15.84 -6.42 -4.88
N ARG A 596 14.75 -5.79 -5.29
CA ARG A 596 14.47 -5.49 -6.70
C ARG A 596 15.25 -4.24 -7.11
N LYS A 597 15.77 -4.26 -8.35
CA LYS A 597 16.46 -3.11 -8.94
C LYS A 597 15.52 -1.91 -9.01
N ASN A 598 16.03 -0.74 -8.64
CA ASN A 598 15.28 0.53 -8.59
C ASN A 598 14.02 0.49 -7.71
N LYS A 599 13.86 -0.53 -6.84
CA LYS A 599 12.65 -0.75 -6.03
C LYS A 599 11.37 -0.77 -6.87
N THR A 600 11.45 -1.24 -8.12
CA THR A 600 10.32 -1.30 -9.05
C THR A 600 9.90 -2.75 -9.29
N THR A 601 8.60 -3.03 -9.23
CA THR A 601 8.03 -4.34 -9.56
C THR A 601 6.60 -4.20 -10.08
N VAL A 602 6.17 -5.15 -10.89
CA VAL A 602 4.83 -5.19 -11.48
C VAL A 602 4.16 -6.50 -11.10
N VAL A 603 2.90 -6.41 -10.68
CA VAL A 603 2.09 -7.55 -10.25
C VAL A 603 0.70 -7.42 -10.86
N ILE A 604 0.15 -8.50 -11.41
CA ILE A 604 -1.29 -8.58 -11.72
C ILE A 604 -1.96 -9.36 -10.61
N LEU A 605 -2.98 -8.78 -10.00
CA LEU A 605 -3.83 -9.40 -8.99
C LEU A 605 -5.21 -9.63 -9.58
N ASP A 606 -5.66 -10.86 -9.56
CA ASP A 606 -7.01 -11.26 -9.94
C ASP A 606 -7.74 -11.75 -8.70
N ALA A 607 -8.59 -10.88 -8.14
CA ALA A 607 -9.33 -11.16 -6.91
C ALA A 607 -10.39 -12.26 -7.11
N ALA A 608 -10.96 -12.39 -8.32
CA ALA A 608 -11.98 -13.41 -8.62
C ALA A 608 -11.38 -14.81 -8.73
N LEU A 609 -10.15 -14.91 -9.26
CA LEU A 609 -9.41 -16.17 -9.35
C LEU A 609 -8.51 -16.45 -8.12
N GLU A 610 -8.51 -15.57 -7.12
CA GLU A 610 -7.59 -15.61 -5.97
C GLU A 610 -6.14 -15.86 -6.40
N SER A 611 -5.72 -15.21 -7.50
CA SER A 611 -4.43 -15.46 -8.13
C SER A 611 -3.64 -14.19 -8.32
N GLN A 612 -2.32 -14.33 -8.16
CA GLN A 612 -1.37 -13.25 -8.37
C GLN A 612 -0.33 -13.68 -9.40
N TYR A 613 0.15 -12.74 -10.20
CA TYR A 613 1.16 -12.95 -11.22
C TYR A 613 2.24 -11.90 -11.04
N VAL A 614 3.49 -12.31 -10.86
CA VAL A 614 4.60 -11.39 -10.61
C VAL A 614 5.50 -11.31 -11.84
N MET A 615 5.78 -10.09 -12.31
CA MET A 615 6.73 -9.90 -13.39
C MET A 615 8.17 -10.07 -12.85
N HIS A 616 8.90 -11.05 -13.39
CA HIS A 616 10.27 -11.35 -12.95
C HIS A 616 11.35 -10.58 -13.73
N HIS A 617 11.08 -10.22 -14.99
CA HIS A 617 12.01 -9.47 -15.83
C HIS A 617 12.24 -8.03 -15.36
N GLU A 618 13.33 -7.42 -15.81
CA GLU A 618 13.57 -5.99 -15.58
C GLU A 618 12.46 -5.15 -16.19
N PHE A 619 12.07 -4.09 -15.48
CA PHE A 619 11.04 -3.17 -15.95
C PHE A 619 11.47 -2.48 -17.26
N SER A 620 10.69 -2.72 -18.32
CA SER A 620 10.84 -2.13 -19.65
C SER A 620 9.48 -2.13 -20.34
N GLU A 621 9.34 -1.31 -21.38
CA GLU A 621 8.15 -1.28 -22.23
C GLU A 621 7.81 -2.68 -22.76
N TYR A 622 8.80 -3.36 -23.33
CA TYR A 622 8.64 -4.72 -23.86
C TYR A 622 8.20 -5.73 -22.80
N ALA A 623 8.90 -5.78 -21.66
CA ALA A 623 8.58 -6.75 -20.61
C ALA A 623 7.16 -6.53 -20.06
N LEU A 624 6.71 -5.28 -19.96
CA LEU A 624 5.37 -4.95 -19.48
C LEU A 624 4.29 -5.34 -20.50
N VAL A 625 4.50 -5.03 -21.78
CA VAL A 625 3.59 -5.41 -22.87
C VAL A 625 3.48 -6.92 -23.00
N ASP A 626 4.60 -7.64 -22.99
CA ASP A 626 4.65 -9.11 -23.02
C ASP A 626 3.93 -9.72 -21.81
N PHE A 627 4.15 -9.16 -20.62
CA PHE A 627 3.49 -9.61 -19.40
C PHE A 627 1.96 -9.43 -19.45
N ILE A 628 1.48 -8.28 -19.93
CA ILE A 628 0.03 -8.03 -20.11
C ILE A 628 -0.54 -8.98 -21.17
N ASN A 629 0.13 -9.16 -22.31
CA ASN A 629 -0.32 -10.06 -23.38
C ASN A 629 -0.39 -11.51 -22.89
N ASN A 630 0.66 -12.02 -22.24
CA ASN A 630 0.69 -13.37 -21.68
C ASN A 630 -0.40 -13.58 -20.62
N TYR A 631 -0.73 -12.55 -19.83
CA TYR A 631 -1.86 -12.60 -18.90
C TYR A 631 -3.20 -12.70 -19.63
N THR A 632 -3.45 -11.81 -20.61
CA THR A 632 -4.71 -11.80 -21.36
C THR A 632 -4.97 -13.11 -22.12
N GLN A 633 -3.90 -13.76 -22.61
CA GLN A 633 -3.94 -15.06 -23.28
C GLN A 633 -3.99 -16.26 -22.32
N GLY A 634 -3.83 -16.05 -21.01
CA GLY A 634 -3.82 -17.11 -20.00
C GLY A 634 -2.56 -17.98 -20.00
N LEU A 635 -1.45 -17.49 -20.55
CA LEU A 635 -0.16 -18.18 -20.59
C LEU A 635 0.63 -18.08 -19.28
N LEU A 636 0.31 -17.10 -18.44
CA LEU A 636 0.99 -16.92 -17.15
C LEU A 636 0.56 -17.95 -16.12
N GLN A 637 1.53 -18.44 -15.35
CA GLN A 637 1.29 -19.28 -14.19
C GLN A 637 1.14 -18.42 -12.93
N ARG A 638 0.18 -18.79 -12.07
CA ARG A 638 0.00 -18.12 -10.77
C ARG A 638 1.28 -18.21 -9.94
N THR A 639 1.65 -17.10 -9.30
CA THR A 639 2.79 -17.02 -8.40
C THR A 639 2.33 -17.33 -6.98
N LEU A 640 2.93 -18.34 -6.36
CA LEU A 640 2.68 -18.65 -4.95
C LEU A 640 3.75 -18.00 -4.09
N ARG A 641 3.34 -17.33 -3.01
CA ARG A 641 4.26 -16.79 -2.01
C ARG A 641 4.95 -17.94 -1.30
N SER A 642 6.25 -17.78 -1.10
CA SER A 642 7.10 -18.74 -0.43
C SER A 642 8.13 -17.95 0.36
N ASP A 643 8.22 -18.18 1.66
CA ASP A 643 9.24 -17.52 2.46
C ASP A 643 10.63 -17.94 1.97
N ASN A 644 11.49 -16.95 1.79
CA ASN A 644 12.90 -17.14 1.57
C ASN A 644 13.52 -16.74 2.90
N SER A 645 13.59 -17.70 3.84
CA SER A 645 13.86 -17.58 5.28
C SER A 645 15.25 -16.99 5.66
N LYS A 646 15.65 -15.91 4.99
CA LYS A 646 16.87 -15.12 5.21
C LYS A 646 16.58 -13.81 5.95
N ARG A 647 15.32 -13.34 6.04
CA ARG A 647 15.01 -12.06 6.73
C ARG A 647 15.19 -12.11 8.24
N TYR A 648 15.03 -13.27 8.90
CA TYR A 648 15.24 -13.41 10.36
C TYR A 648 16.52 -14.16 10.77
N ARG A 649 17.28 -14.73 9.82
CA ARG A 649 18.55 -15.41 10.14
C ARG A 649 19.78 -14.50 10.10
N THR A 650 19.74 -13.41 9.34
CA THR A 650 20.97 -12.62 9.06
C THR A 650 21.41 -11.69 10.18
N GLN A 651 20.61 -11.50 11.24
CA GLN A 651 21.01 -10.65 12.39
C GLN A 651 21.42 -11.44 13.65
N LYS A 652 21.39 -12.78 13.61
CA LYS A 652 21.76 -13.63 14.76
C LYS A 652 22.64 -14.85 14.45
N LEU A 653 23.10 -15.02 13.21
CA LEU A 653 23.98 -16.15 12.80
C LEU A 653 25.34 -15.72 12.24
N LEU A 654 25.66 -14.43 12.21
CA LEU A 654 27.00 -13.92 11.83
C LEU A 654 27.98 -13.83 13.03
N SER A 655 27.71 -14.53 14.13
CA SER A 655 28.65 -14.65 15.26
C SER A 655 29.12 -16.07 15.57
N ASP A 656 28.63 -17.09 14.86
CA ASP A 656 29.00 -18.49 15.11
C ASP A 656 29.57 -19.15 13.84
N GLU A 657 30.59 -18.53 13.22
CA GLU A 657 31.59 -19.30 12.47
C GLU A 657 32.59 -19.88 13.48
N VAL A 658 32.22 -21.00 14.09
CA VAL A 658 33.13 -21.81 14.91
C VAL A 658 33.34 -23.16 14.22
N ASN A 659 34.54 -23.28 13.64
CA ASN A 659 35.34 -24.49 13.48
C ASN A 659 34.58 -25.83 13.59
N SER A 660 34.29 -26.39 12.43
CA SER A 660 34.03 -27.81 12.21
C SER A 660 35.24 -28.63 12.66
N ASN A 661 35.28 -29.01 13.93
CA ASN A 661 36.02 -30.15 14.48
C ASN A 661 35.65 -30.29 15.96
N ASN A 662 34.44 -30.77 16.26
CA ASN A 662 34.13 -31.31 17.58
C ASN A 662 33.00 -32.34 17.47
N ALA A 663 33.24 -33.51 18.06
CA ALA A 663 32.36 -34.69 18.06
C ALA A 663 31.12 -34.54 18.98
N ASP A 664 30.70 -33.31 19.29
CA ASP A 664 29.57 -33.00 20.19
C ASP A 664 28.23 -32.75 19.47
N LEU A 665 28.18 -32.96 18.14
CA LEU A 665 26.99 -32.73 17.32
C LEU A 665 25.85 -33.76 17.51
N ARG A 666 25.92 -34.67 18.49
CA ARG A 666 24.96 -35.78 18.65
C ARG A 666 23.70 -35.43 19.45
N SER A 667 23.57 -34.23 20.01
CA SER A 667 22.44 -33.84 20.87
C SER A 667 21.51 -32.77 20.29
N LYS A 668 21.82 -32.17 19.12
CA LYS A 668 21.04 -31.05 18.57
C LYS A 668 20.00 -31.54 17.57
N ILE A 669 18.73 -31.48 17.95
CA ILE A 669 17.61 -31.77 17.06
C ILE A 669 17.16 -30.51 16.34
N CYS A 670 17.06 -30.63 15.02
CA CYS A 670 16.61 -29.58 14.13
C CYS A 670 15.35 -30.03 13.41
N VAL A 671 14.24 -29.33 13.64
CA VAL A 671 13.00 -29.52 12.89
C VAL A 671 13.08 -28.69 11.60
N PRO A 672 13.04 -29.30 10.41
CA PRO A 672 13.09 -28.58 9.15
C PRO A 672 11.85 -27.68 8.97
N GLU A 673 12.09 -26.50 8.40
CA GLU A 673 11.06 -25.57 7.94
C GLU A 673 10.67 -25.91 6.50
N LEU A 674 9.39 -26.12 6.24
CA LEU A 674 8.87 -26.31 4.90
C LEU A 674 8.52 -24.96 4.27
N THR A 675 8.68 -24.88 2.95
CA THR A 675 8.23 -23.77 2.14
C THR A 675 7.17 -24.25 1.16
N THR A 676 6.46 -23.34 0.51
CA THR A 676 5.47 -23.67 -0.53
C THR A 676 6.00 -24.65 -1.58
N LYS A 677 7.28 -24.55 -1.94
CA LYS A 677 7.91 -25.43 -2.94
C LYS A 677 8.21 -26.82 -2.41
N THR A 678 8.65 -26.94 -1.16
CA THR A 678 9.06 -28.22 -0.55
C THR A 678 7.92 -28.94 0.18
N PHE A 679 6.80 -28.25 0.41
CA PHE A 679 5.70 -28.74 1.23
C PHE A 679 5.13 -30.06 0.72
N LEU A 680 4.68 -30.10 -0.54
CA LEU A 680 4.03 -31.28 -1.11
C LEU A 680 4.99 -32.47 -1.21
N ASP A 681 6.24 -32.23 -1.61
CA ASP A 681 7.26 -33.26 -1.77
C ASP A 681 7.54 -34.00 -0.44
N VAL A 682 7.57 -33.25 0.68
CA VAL A 682 7.82 -33.83 2.00
C VAL A 682 6.57 -34.47 2.60
N ILE A 683 5.42 -33.81 2.49
CA ILE A 683 4.17 -34.28 3.12
C ILE A 683 3.65 -35.54 2.43
N LEU A 684 3.73 -35.60 1.10
CA LEU A 684 3.21 -36.70 0.29
C LEU A 684 4.20 -37.87 0.13
N ASP A 685 5.37 -37.85 0.78
CA ASP A 685 6.30 -39.00 0.76
C ASP A 685 5.60 -40.25 1.33
N PRO A 686 5.34 -41.29 0.52
CA PRO A 686 4.60 -42.47 0.96
C PRO A 686 5.41 -43.34 1.93
N SER A 687 6.72 -43.10 2.05
CA SER A 687 7.62 -43.89 2.89
C SER A 687 7.76 -43.38 4.31
N LYS A 688 7.26 -42.18 4.61
CA LYS A 688 7.43 -41.52 5.90
C LYS A 688 6.10 -41.10 6.52
N ASP A 689 6.02 -41.28 7.83
CA ASP A 689 5.04 -40.61 8.69
C ASP A 689 5.52 -39.18 8.92
N VAL A 690 4.65 -38.20 8.74
CA VAL A 690 5.02 -36.78 8.87
C VAL A 690 4.13 -36.10 9.89
N VAL A 691 4.74 -35.52 10.92
CA VAL A 691 4.06 -34.63 11.87
C VAL A 691 4.43 -33.21 11.47
N ILE A 692 3.44 -32.38 11.20
CA ILE A 692 3.64 -30.98 10.81
C ILE A 692 3.01 -30.05 11.84
N MET A 693 3.79 -29.04 12.26
CA MET A 693 3.28 -27.90 13.01
C MET A 693 3.14 -26.69 12.10
N TYR A 694 1.91 -26.23 11.92
CA TYR A 694 1.59 -24.95 11.33
C TYR A 694 1.79 -23.87 12.40
N HIS A 695 2.65 -22.89 12.12
CA HIS A 695 2.94 -21.80 13.03
C HIS A 695 2.94 -20.45 12.29
N SER A 696 3.02 -19.38 13.07
CA SER A 696 3.19 -18.02 12.58
C SER A 696 4.24 -17.33 13.46
N PRO A 697 5.11 -16.48 12.89
CA PRO A 697 6.10 -15.72 13.66
C PRO A 697 5.46 -14.71 14.62
N TYR A 698 4.20 -14.33 14.39
CA TYR A 698 3.46 -13.38 15.24
C TYR A 698 2.66 -14.08 16.36
N CYS A 699 2.62 -15.41 16.35
CA CYS A 699 1.84 -16.21 17.29
C CYS A 699 2.63 -16.49 18.58
N GLY A 700 2.30 -15.80 19.67
CA GLY A 700 2.93 -16.03 20.98
C GLY A 700 2.72 -17.45 21.53
N PHE A 701 1.56 -18.06 21.28
CA PHE A 701 1.28 -19.45 21.65
C PHE A 701 2.18 -20.45 20.92
N CYS A 702 2.52 -20.15 19.66
CA CYS A 702 3.39 -21.00 18.84
C CYS A 702 4.81 -21.01 19.41
N SER A 703 5.31 -19.87 19.89
CA SER A 703 6.59 -19.81 20.60
C SER A 703 6.58 -20.64 21.88
N ALA A 704 5.50 -20.58 22.68
CA ALA A 704 5.37 -21.37 23.91
C ALA A 704 5.32 -22.88 23.65
N ILE A 705 4.58 -23.32 22.64
CA ILE A 705 4.40 -24.74 22.29
C ILE A 705 5.61 -25.31 21.54
N SER A 706 6.46 -24.47 20.95
CA SER A 706 7.66 -24.93 20.23
C SER A 706 8.55 -25.85 21.07
N TYR A 707 8.70 -25.59 22.38
CA TYR A 707 9.45 -26.48 23.27
C TYR A 707 8.80 -27.87 23.42
N VAL A 708 7.48 -27.92 23.55
CA VAL A 708 6.72 -29.17 23.65
C VAL A 708 6.90 -29.99 22.37
N TYR A 709 6.76 -29.33 21.21
CA TYR A 709 6.92 -29.96 19.91
C TYR A 709 8.33 -30.51 19.69
N LEU A 710 9.37 -29.72 20.03
CA LEU A 710 10.77 -30.13 19.95
C LEU A 710 11.09 -31.28 20.90
N THR A 711 10.48 -31.30 22.09
CA THR A 711 10.69 -32.38 23.08
C THR A 711 10.10 -33.69 22.60
N VAL A 712 8.89 -33.68 22.03
CA VAL A 712 8.29 -34.88 21.43
C VAL A 712 9.10 -35.34 20.21
N ALA A 713 9.55 -34.41 19.36
CA ALA A 713 10.46 -34.73 18.27
C ALA A 713 11.78 -35.34 18.77
N TYR A 714 12.26 -34.92 19.96
CA TYR A 714 13.44 -35.49 20.61
C TYR A 714 13.24 -36.93 21.06
N TYR A 715 12.11 -37.22 21.71
CA TYR A 715 11.78 -38.58 22.14
C TYR A 715 11.69 -39.57 20.98
N LEU A 716 11.26 -39.10 19.81
CA LEU A 716 11.04 -39.95 18.64
C LEU A 716 12.12 -39.80 17.55
N SER A 717 13.20 -39.07 17.84
CA SER A 717 14.28 -38.76 16.89
C SER A 717 15.03 -39.98 16.34
N ASN A 718 14.99 -41.10 17.06
CA ASN A 718 15.63 -42.35 16.65
C ASN A 718 14.86 -43.11 15.55
N MET A 719 13.65 -42.66 15.19
CA MET A 719 12.80 -43.31 14.19
C MET A 719 13.00 -42.70 12.80
N ASN A 720 13.70 -43.41 11.91
CA ASN A 720 14.05 -42.88 10.57
C ASN A 720 12.84 -42.68 9.63
N HIS A 721 11.70 -43.30 9.93
CA HIS A 721 10.49 -43.24 9.12
C HIS A 721 9.47 -42.21 9.62
N LEU A 722 9.71 -41.56 10.78
CA LEU A 722 8.87 -40.51 11.34
C LEU A 722 9.62 -39.18 11.25
N THR A 723 9.01 -38.17 10.63
CA THR A 723 9.63 -36.86 10.44
C THR A 723 8.76 -35.78 11.07
N PHE A 724 9.35 -34.98 11.95
CA PHE A 724 8.74 -33.76 12.46
C PHE A 724 9.17 -32.60 11.58
N VAL A 725 8.22 -31.81 11.11
CA VAL A 725 8.44 -30.64 10.28
C VAL A 725 7.61 -29.46 10.81
N ARG A 726 7.90 -28.25 10.38
CA ARG A 726 7.06 -27.09 10.65
C ARG A 726 6.93 -26.21 9.41
N VAL A 727 5.84 -25.46 9.32
CA VAL A 727 5.60 -24.51 8.23
C VAL A 727 5.03 -23.22 8.78
N ASP A 728 5.57 -22.10 8.30
CA ASP A 728 4.98 -20.79 8.52
C ASP A 728 3.77 -20.62 7.59
N GLY A 729 2.56 -20.71 8.16
CA GLY A 729 1.31 -20.61 7.41
C GLY A 729 0.95 -19.18 6.99
N ASP A 730 1.55 -18.16 7.61
CA ASP A 730 1.29 -16.76 7.25
C ASP A 730 2.13 -16.29 6.07
N ASN A 731 3.30 -16.92 5.83
CA ASN A 731 4.26 -16.51 4.80
C ASN A 731 4.44 -17.53 3.66
N ASN A 732 3.67 -18.63 3.64
CA ASN A 732 3.70 -19.62 2.57
C ASN A 732 2.29 -19.92 2.08
N ASP A 733 2.06 -19.79 0.78
CA ASP A 733 0.78 -20.10 0.16
C ASP A 733 0.67 -21.61 -0.10
N LEU A 734 -0.02 -22.31 0.78
CA LEU A 734 -0.27 -23.75 0.66
C LEU A 734 -1.57 -24.00 -0.12
N PRO A 735 -1.73 -25.18 -0.74
CA PRO A 735 -3.04 -25.57 -1.28
C PRO A 735 -4.10 -25.53 -0.18
N TRP A 736 -5.33 -25.13 -0.56
CA TRP A 736 -6.38 -24.84 0.41
C TRP A 736 -6.70 -26.03 1.32
N GLU A 737 -6.56 -27.27 0.81
CA GLU A 737 -6.77 -28.52 1.56
C GLU A 737 -5.80 -28.68 2.74
N TYR A 738 -4.62 -28.07 2.64
CA TYR A 738 -3.57 -28.12 3.64
C TYR A 738 -3.40 -26.82 4.41
N SER A 739 -4.24 -25.82 4.15
CA SER A 739 -4.22 -24.55 4.86
C SER A 739 -4.93 -24.65 6.21
N MET A 740 -4.44 -23.93 7.22
CA MET A 740 -5.00 -23.94 8.57
C MET A 740 -5.44 -22.54 8.95
N ASN A 741 -6.65 -22.43 9.52
CA ASN A 741 -7.23 -21.16 9.95
C ASN A 741 -6.80 -20.73 11.37
N ARG A 742 -6.06 -21.58 12.10
CA ARG A 742 -5.64 -21.34 13.48
C ARG A 742 -4.18 -21.74 13.66
N PHE A 743 -3.45 -20.91 14.40
CA PHE A 743 -2.07 -21.20 14.81
C PHE A 743 -1.96 -21.30 16.34
N PRO A 744 -1.20 -22.28 16.89
CA PRO A 744 -0.62 -23.41 16.17
C PRO A 744 -1.66 -24.48 15.82
N SER A 745 -1.44 -25.19 14.72
CA SER A 745 -2.18 -26.42 14.38
C SER A 745 -1.19 -27.53 14.11
N ILE A 746 -1.48 -28.75 14.57
CA ILE A 746 -0.59 -29.91 14.41
C ILE A 746 -1.35 -30.99 13.66
N LEU A 747 -0.78 -31.48 12.56
CA LEU A 747 -1.33 -32.56 11.76
C LEU A 747 -0.38 -33.74 11.70
N PHE A 748 -0.95 -34.94 11.58
CA PHE A 748 -0.23 -36.18 11.35
C PHE A 748 -0.63 -36.79 10.00
N PHE A 749 0.37 -37.08 9.16
CA PHE A 749 0.22 -37.69 7.84
C PHE A 749 0.82 -39.10 7.85
N PRO A 750 -0.02 -40.16 7.93
CA PRO A 750 0.46 -41.52 8.00
C PRO A 750 1.18 -41.96 6.72
N ALA A 751 2.22 -42.78 6.88
CA ALA A 751 2.88 -43.43 5.78
C ALA A 751 1.88 -44.31 5.03
N LYS A 752 1.83 -44.20 3.69
CA LYS A 752 0.95 -44.94 2.78
C LYS A 752 -0.54 -44.58 2.82
N ARG A 753 -1.02 -43.78 3.79
CA ARG A 753 -2.43 -43.33 3.89
C ARG A 753 -2.49 -41.82 4.12
N LYS A 754 -1.96 -41.04 3.17
CA LYS A 754 -1.87 -39.59 3.30
C LYS A 754 -3.22 -38.89 3.34
N ASP A 755 -4.22 -39.50 2.69
CA ASP A 755 -5.61 -39.02 2.68
C ASP A 755 -6.27 -39.13 4.07
N ASP A 756 -5.81 -40.07 4.91
CA ASP A 756 -6.29 -40.27 6.29
C ASP A 756 -5.52 -39.40 7.30
N SER A 757 -5.15 -38.17 6.91
CA SER A 757 -4.47 -37.25 7.81
C SER A 757 -5.34 -36.87 9.00
N THR A 758 -4.75 -36.73 10.18
CA THR A 758 -5.47 -36.41 11.41
C THR A 758 -4.98 -35.10 12.01
N VAL A 759 -5.91 -34.29 12.50
CA VAL A 759 -5.64 -33.01 13.16
C VAL A 759 -5.62 -33.21 14.67
N PHE A 760 -4.66 -32.60 15.35
CA PHE A 760 -4.63 -32.57 16.80
C PHE A 760 -5.88 -31.83 17.34
N PRO A 761 -6.67 -32.44 18.25
CA PRO A 761 -7.92 -31.83 18.72
C PRO A 761 -7.72 -30.48 19.41
N PHE A 762 -8.44 -29.45 18.94
CA PHE A 762 -8.32 -28.09 19.49
C PHE A 762 -8.83 -27.94 20.93
N SER A 763 -9.66 -28.88 21.41
CA SER A 763 -10.19 -28.88 22.79
C SER A 763 -9.17 -29.36 23.82
N VAL A 764 -8.12 -30.05 23.39
CA VAL A 764 -7.12 -30.65 24.27
C VAL A 764 -5.91 -29.71 24.37
N PRO A 765 -5.37 -29.44 25.56
CA PRO A 765 -4.19 -28.60 25.69
C PRO A 765 -2.96 -29.31 25.10
N ILE A 766 -2.14 -28.57 24.34
CA ILE A 766 -0.90 -29.09 23.74
C ILE A 766 0.18 -29.19 24.81
N THR A 767 0.25 -30.36 25.45
CA THR A 767 1.27 -30.74 26.43
C THR A 767 2.11 -31.88 25.89
N ILE A 768 3.29 -32.14 26.48
CA ILE A 768 4.16 -33.25 26.07
C ILE A 768 3.40 -34.60 26.08
N PRO A 769 2.66 -34.97 27.14
CA PRO A 769 1.91 -36.23 27.15
C PRO A 769 0.79 -36.29 26.10
N ASN A 770 0.05 -35.19 25.92
CA ASN A 770 -1.07 -35.17 24.98
C ASN A 770 -0.59 -35.25 23.53
N LEU A 771 0.44 -34.49 23.18
CA LEU A 771 1.03 -34.52 21.84
C LEU A 771 1.69 -35.86 21.55
N LEU A 772 2.41 -36.43 22.53
CA LEU A 772 3.01 -37.75 22.39
C LEU A 772 1.94 -38.84 22.18
N ASN A 773 0.88 -38.84 22.98
CA ASN A 773 -0.24 -39.78 22.83
C ASN A 773 -0.94 -39.62 21.47
N PHE A 774 -1.10 -38.39 20.99
CA PHE A 774 -1.63 -38.13 19.66
C PHE A 774 -0.75 -38.75 18.57
N VAL A 775 0.57 -38.58 18.62
CA VAL A 775 1.48 -39.19 17.64
C VAL A 775 1.41 -40.72 17.74
N LEU A 776 1.48 -41.29 18.95
CA LEU A 776 1.41 -42.73 19.17
C LEU A 776 0.10 -43.35 18.67
N ALA A 777 -1.04 -42.68 18.86
CA ALA A 777 -2.35 -43.16 18.42
C ALA A 777 -2.48 -43.26 16.89
N ASN A 778 -1.69 -42.47 16.15
CA ASN A 778 -1.73 -42.45 14.69
C ASN A 778 -0.63 -43.30 14.02
N LEU A 779 0.33 -43.83 14.80
CA LEU A 779 1.37 -44.72 14.28
C LEU A 779 0.83 -46.13 13.99
N ASP A 780 1.34 -46.75 12.92
CA ASP A 780 1.14 -48.17 12.64
C ASP A 780 1.65 -49.02 13.83
N GLY A 781 1.02 -50.17 14.13
CA GLY A 781 1.33 -50.96 15.33
C GLY A 781 2.81 -51.28 15.55
N ASP A 782 3.57 -51.60 14.50
CA ASP A 782 5.01 -51.88 14.61
C ASP A 782 5.80 -50.62 15.02
N SER A 783 5.46 -49.47 14.43
CA SER A 783 6.07 -48.17 14.71
C SER A 783 5.66 -47.65 16.10
N HIS A 784 4.45 -47.99 16.56
CA HIS A 784 4.01 -47.70 17.93
C HIS A 784 4.87 -48.46 18.95
N VAL A 785 5.17 -49.74 18.72
CA VAL A 785 6.08 -50.50 19.59
C VAL A 785 7.48 -49.88 19.59
N GLU A 786 8.03 -49.51 18.42
CA GLU A 786 9.33 -48.83 18.34
C GLU A 786 9.34 -47.52 19.14
N ALA A 787 8.31 -46.68 18.96
CA ALA A 787 8.16 -45.42 19.66
C ALA A 787 8.14 -45.61 21.18
N LEU A 788 7.35 -46.56 21.69
CA LEU A 788 7.32 -46.88 23.12
C LEU A 788 8.66 -47.41 23.63
N THR A 789 9.36 -48.24 22.86
CA THR A 789 10.70 -48.69 23.26
C THR A 789 11.71 -47.55 23.37
N ASN A 790 11.65 -46.58 22.45
CA ASN A 790 12.50 -45.39 22.50
C ASN A 790 12.18 -44.51 23.72
N ILE A 791 10.90 -44.34 24.04
CA ILE A 791 10.45 -43.60 25.24
C ILE A 791 10.90 -44.31 26.52
N CYS A 792 10.73 -45.64 26.62
CA CYS A 792 11.19 -46.41 27.78
C CYS A 792 12.71 -46.35 27.95
N GLN A 793 13.48 -46.30 26.85
CA GLN A 793 14.94 -46.14 26.90
C GLN A 793 15.35 -44.78 27.48
N MET A 794 14.60 -43.71 27.19
CA MET A 794 14.89 -42.37 27.71
C MET A 794 14.50 -42.18 29.18
N GLY A 795 13.69 -43.07 29.77
CA GLY A 795 13.34 -43.05 31.19
C GLY A 795 12.43 -41.88 31.59
N THR A 796 11.58 -41.40 30.69
CA THR A 796 10.72 -40.23 30.94
C THR A 796 9.29 -40.65 31.32
N GLY A 797 8.73 -40.06 32.39
CA GLY A 797 7.32 -40.17 32.78
C GLY A 797 6.97 -41.31 33.75
N GLU A 798 7.03 -42.57 33.32
CA GLU A 798 6.57 -43.74 34.12
C GLU A 798 7.73 -44.56 34.70
N ALA A 799 7.45 -45.33 35.77
CA ALA A 799 8.43 -46.28 36.31
C ALA A 799 8.87 -47.31 35.23
N PRO A 800 10.17 -47.67 35.14
CA PRO A 800 10.71 -48.49 34.05
C PRO A 800 9.95 -49.81 33.82
N ASN A 801 9.62 -50.51 34.91
CA ASN A 801 8.85 -51.76 34.87
C ASN A 801 7.46 -51.57 34.24
N LYS A 802 6.79 -50.46 34.56
CA LYS A 802 5.46 -50.15 34.02
C LYS A 802 5.52 -49.86 32.52
N CYS A 803 6.50 -49.08 32.08
CA CYS A 803 6.74 -48.78 30.67
C CYS A 803 6.97 -50.06 29.85
N ILE A 804 7.85 -50.94 30.34
CA ILE A 804 8.16 -52.22 29.68
C ILE A 804 6.94 -53.14 29.65
N SER A 805 6.19 -53.24 30.75
CA SER A 805 4.97 -54.06 30.82
C SER A 805 3.89 -53.61 29.82
N ARG A 806 3.71 -52.29 29.66
CA ARG A 806 2.78 -51.69 28.69
C ARG A 806 3.19 -52.00 27.26
N THR A 807 4.47 -51.83 26.93
CA THR A 807 5.00 -52.16 25.60
C THR A 807 4.86 -53.66 25.31
N ARG A 808 5.13 -54.52 26.30
CA ARG A 808 4.95 -55.98 26.16
C ARG A 808 3.49 -56.37 25.90
N ARG A 809 2.54 -55.72 26.57
CA ARG A 809 1.09 -55.93 26.33
C ARG A 809 0.72 -55.53 24.91
N LEU A 810 1.17 -54.37 24.43
CA LEU A 810 0.94 -53.95 23.04
C LEU A 810 1.51 -54.96 22.03
N CYS A 811 2.70 -55.52 22.30
CA CYS A 811 3.24 -56.59 21.45
C CYS A 811 2.33 -57.82 21.40
N LEU A 812 1.73 -58.23 22.53
CA LEU A 812 0.80 -59.37 22.57
C LEU A 812 -0.48 -59.08 21.78
N ASP A 813 -1.04 -57.88 21.92
CA ASP A 813 -2.23 -57.45 21.17
C ASP A 813 -1.95 -57.47 19.65
N ILE A 814 -0.77 -56.99 19.23
CA ILE A 814 -0.34 -57.03 17.82
C ILE A 814 -0.14 -58.47 17.34
N ILE A 815 0.47 -59.35 18.16
CA ILE A 815 0.62 -60.77 17.83
C ILE A 815 -0.75 -61.42 17.62
N GLU A 816 -1.71 -61.15 18.51
CA GLU A 816 -3.08 -61.67 18.38
C GLU A 816 -3.72 -61.21 17.06
N GLN A 817 -3.66 -59.91 16.75
CA GLN A 817 -4.18 -59.36 15.50
C GLN A 817 -3.50 -59.96 14.26
N LEU A 818 -2.18 -60.12 14.27
CA LEU A 818 -1.43 -60.74 13.17
C LEU A 818 -1.81 -62.21 12.98
N LEU A 819 -2.03 -62.96 14.05
CA LEU A 819 -2.50 -64.34 13.99
C LEU A 819 -3.94 -64.44 13.45
N GLN A 820 -4.83 -63.53 13.86
CA GLN A 820 -6.18 -63.43 13.30
C GLN A 820 -6.13 -63.12 11.80
N ASN A 821 -5.31 -62.16 11.38
CA ASN A 821 -5.10 -61.81 9.98
C ASN A 821 -4.50 -62.97 9.17
N TYR A 822 -3.56 -63.72 9.75
CA TYR A 822 -3.03 -64.94 9.15
C TYR A 822 -4.10 -66.01 8.96
N ARG A 823 -4.97 -66.22 9.96
CA ARG A 823 -6.10 -67.18 9.88
C ARG A 823 -7.11 -66.74 8.82
N LYS A 824 -7.45 -65.45 8.74
CA LYS A 824 -8.33 -64.88 7.69
C LYS A 824 -7.72 -65.09 6.30
N LEU A 825 -6.44 -64.75 6.12
CA LEU A 825 -5.73 -64.96 4.86
C LEU A 825 -5.73 -66.44 4.44
N ARG A 826 -5.54 -67.36 5.39
CA ARG A 826 -5.59 -68.81 5.14
C ARG A 826 -6.98 -69.30 4.72
N ARG A 827 -8.06 -68.71 5.25
CA ARG A 827 -9.45 -69.06 4.87
C ARG A 827 -9.80 -68.57 3.46
N HIS A 828 -9.28 -67.42 3.04
CA HIS A 828 -9.54 -66.84 1.71
C HIS A 828 -8.48 -67.18 0.66
N LEU A 829 -7.60 -68.16 0.95
CA LEU A 829 -6.48 -68.52 0.08
C LEU A 829 -6.92 -69.13 -1.26
N SER A 830 -8.16 -69.65 -1.34
CA SER A 830 -8.79 -70.16 -2.56
C SER A 830 -9.34 -69.07 -3.48
N PHE A 831 -9.62 -67.86 -2.96
CA PHE A 831 -10.22 -66.74 -3.70
C PHE A 831 -9.20 -65.65 -4.07
N LEU A 832 -8.00 -65.69 -3.48
CA LEU A 832 -6.94 -64.73 -3.72
C LEU A 832 -5.91 -65.30 -4.69
N ASP A 833 -5.37 -64.43 -5.52
CA ASP A 833 -4.29 -64.75 -6.43
C ASP A 833 -3.09 -65.37 -5.66
N LYS A 834 -2.63 -66.55 -6.08
CA LYS A 834 -1.68 -67.39 -5.29
C LYS A 834 -0.40 -66.64 -4.93
N LYS A 835 0.05 -65.73 -5.80
CA LYS A 835 1.28 -64.94 -5.60
C LYS A 835 1.08 -63.79 -4.60
N ILE A 836 -0.05 -63.09 -4.66
CA ILE A 836 -0.43 -62.02 -3.71
C ILE A 836 -0.64 -62.60 -2.31
N ALA A 837 -1.32 -63.75 -2.22
CA ALA A 837 -1.51 -64.45 -0.95
C ALA A 837 -0.16 -64.88 -0.34
N ARG A 838 0.81 -65.32 -1.16
CA ARG A 838 2.17 -65.69 -0.72
C ARG A 838 2.95 -64.48 -0.18
N ASN A 839 2.88 -63.32 -0.85
CA ASN A 839 3.55 -62.10 -0.40
C ASN A 839 2.92 -61.55 0.89
N LYS A 840 1.59 -61.46 0.98
CA LYS A 840 0.89 -61.06 2.21
C LYS A 840 1.21 -62.01 3.37
N ARG A 841 1.25 -63.32 3.12
CA ARG A 841 1.64 -64.32 4.11
C ARG A 841 3.07 -64.09 4.61
N LYS A 842 4.02 -63.85 3.69
CA LYS A 842 5.43 -63.60 4.02
C LYS A 842 5.57 -62.34 4.88
N ILE A 843 4.86 -61.25 4.54
CA ILE A 843 4.85 -60.02 5.34
C ILE A 843 4.31 -60.29 6.75
N ILE A 844 3.15 -60.93 6.88
CA ILE A 844 2.54 -61.23 8.20
C ILE A 844 3.49 -62.06 9.06
N LEU A 845 4.13 -63.09 8.50
CA LEU A 845 5.07 -63.94 9.23
C LEU A 845 6.32 -63.17 9.68
N LEU A 846 6.88 -62.31 8.82
CA LEU A 846 8.01 -61.45 9.20
C LEU A 846 7.65 -60.46 10.31
N LYS A 847 6.44 -59.89 10.27
CA LYS A 847 5.93 -59.04 11.36
C LYS A 847 5.83 -59.81 12.67
N LEU A 848 5.25 -61.02 12.61
CA LEU A 848 5.08 -61.90 13.77
C LEU A 848 6.41 -62.29 14.40
N GLU A 849 7.39 -62.68 13.57
CA GLU A 849 8.75 -63.01 14.02
C GLU A 849 9.40 -61.80 14.71
N HIS A 850 9.32 -60.62 14.08
CA HIS A 850 9.90 -59.40 14.61
C HIS A 850 9.29 -59.00 15.97
N ILE A 851 7.95 -58.90 16.05
CA ILE A 851 7.29 -58.47 17.29
C ILE A 851 7.46 -59.49 18.42
N LYS A 852 7.44 -60.80 18.11
CA LYS A 852 7.75 -61.86 19.08
C LYS A 852 9.15 -61.68 19.67
N ASP A 853 10.14 -61.43 18.82
CA ASP A 853 11.52 -61.23 19.27
C ASP A 853 11.67 -60.01 20.17
N ILE A 854 11.04 -58.89 19.80
CA ILE A 854 11.03 -57.68 20.64
C ILE A 854 10.35 -57.96 21.99
N HIS A 855 9.20 -58.64 21.99
CA HIS A 855 8.50 -59.02 23.22
C HIS A 855 9.39 -59.86 24.14
N LEU A 856 10.10 -60.86 23.61
CA LEU A 856 11.01 -61.72 24.38
C LEU A 856 12.17 -60.93 24.98
N ILE A 857 12.81 -60.05 24.21
CA ILE A 857 13.90 -59.21 24.70
C ILE A 857 13.41 -58.34 25.86
N LEU A 858 12.25 -57.70 25.70
CA LEU A 858 11.64 -56.86 26.73
C LEU A 858 11.25 -57.65 28.00
N GLY A 859 11.05 -58.97 27.91
CA GLY A 859 10.76 -59.81 29.08
C GLY A 859 11.96 -60.05 29.97
N SER A 860 13.16 -59.96 29.40
CA SER A 860 14.43 -60.11 30.11
C SER A 860 15.01 -58.78 30.59
N THR A 861 14.28 -57.67 30.42
CA THR A 861 14.73 -56.31 30.77
C THR A 861 13.91 -55.76 31.92
N VAL A 862 14.60 -55.30 32.97
CA VAL A 862 13.97 -54.59 34.11
C VAL A 862 13.96 -53.08 33.85
N ASP A 863 15.07 -52.54 33.33
CA ASP A 863 15.20 -51.12 33.02
C ASP A 863 15.98 -50.94 31.72
N LEU A 864 15.28 -50.49 30.68
CA LEU A 864 15.85 -50.32 29.33
C LEU A 864 16.80 -49.11 29.26
N SER A 865 16.66 -48.14 30.18
CA SER A 865 17.54 -46.96 30.23
C SER A 865 18.96 -47.32 30.68
N LYS A 866 19.09 -48.31 31.57
CA LYS A 866 20.37 -48.81 32.09
C LYS A 866 21.00 -49.88 31.20
N ASP A 867 20.19 -50.70 30.52
CA ASP A 867 20.66 -51.85 29.74
C ASP A 867 20.92 -51.49 28.25
N GLN A 868 21.91 -50.61 28.03
CA GLN A 868 22.22 -50.04 26.70
C GLN A 868 22.49 -51.10 25.61
N LYS A 869 23.05 -52.26 25.98
CA LYS A 869 23.33 -53.36 25.04
C LYS A 869 22.03 -53.90 24.41
N LYS A 870 20.99 -54.11 25.23
CA LYS A 870 19.69 -54.58 24.75
C LYS A 870 18.95 -53.49 23.98
N ALA A 871 19.04 -52.24 24.40
CA ALA A 871 18.48 -51.12 23.64
C ALA A 871 19.09 -51.00 22.23
N GLN A 872 20.43 -51.12 22.10
CA GLN A 872 21.09 -51.14 20.80
C GLN A 872 20.70 -52.38 19.96
N LEU A 873 20.52 -53.54 20.59
CA LEU A 873 20.07 -54.76 19.91
C LEU A 873 18.66 -54.58 19.33
N ILE A 874 17.74 -54.00 20.11
CA ILE A 874 16.38 -53.67 19.67
C ILE A 874 16.43 -52.74 18.46
N LYS A 875 17.23 -51.66 18.53
CA LYS A 875 17.41 -50.70 17.43
C LYS A 875 17.92 -51.37 16.14
N ARG A 876 18.92 -52.26 16.24
CA ARG A 876 19.44 -53.03 15.10
C ARG A 876 18.38 -53.96 14.51
N LYS A 877 17.54 -54.60 15.35
CA LYS A 877 16.43 -55.45 14.89
C LYS A 877 15.37 -54.64 14.14
N PHE A 878 14.95 -53.49 14.64
CA PHE A 878 14.03 -52.59 13.92
C PHE A 878 14.61 -52.15 12.58
N PHE A 879 15.87 -51.71 12.55
CA PHE A 879 16.52 -51.29 11.30
C PHE A 879 16.53 -52.41 10.24
N LYS A 880 16.91 -53.63 10.62
CA LYS A 880 16.90 -54.81 9.73
C LYS A 880 15.48 -55.20 9.30
N TYR A 881 14.50 -55.05 10.19
CA TYR A 881 13.11 -55.33 9.89
C TYR A 881 12.55 -54.37 8.83
N TYR A 882 12.72 -53.06 9.01
CA TYR A 882 12.25 -52.08 8.05
C TYR A 882 12.95 -52.18 6.68
N SER A 883 14.25 -52.47 6.65
CA SER A 883 14.96 -52.68 5.38
C SER A 883 14.43 -53.90 4.62
N THR A 884 14.16 -55.00 5.32
CA THR A 884 13.61 -56.24 4.74
C THR A 884 12.16 -56.08 4.28
N ILE A 885 11.34 -55.32 5.01
CA ILE A 885 9.96 -55.01 4.58
C ILE A 885 9.96 -54.08 3.36
N ARG A 886 10.90 -53.14 3.29
CA ARG A 886 10.98 -52.20 2.17
C ARG A 886 11.31 -52.92 0.86
N SER A 887 12.26 -53.86 0.87
CA SER A 887 12.58 -54.66 -0.32
C SER A 887 11.39 -55.48 -0.81
N LEU A 888 10.71 -56.20 0.09
CA LEU A 888 9.55 -57.02 -0.27
C LEU A 888 8.36 -56.23 -0.83
N LYS A 889 8.18 -54.98 -0.38
CA LYS A 889 7.14 -54.07 -0.91
C LYS A 889 7.52 -53.46 -2.26
N ILE A 890 8.81 -53.26 -2.52
CA ILE A 890 9.30 -52.81 -3.83
C ILE A 890 9.07 -53.91 -4.86
N ASP A 891 9.38 -55.16 -4.52
CA ASP A 891 9.14 -56.32 -5.39
C ASP A 891 7.65 -56.44 -5.75
N GLU A 892 6.73 -56.26 -4.78
CA GLU A 892 5.28 -56.28 -5.04
C GLU A 892 4.80 -55.11 -5.93
N LYS A 893 5.48 -53.96 -5.89
CA LYS A 893 5.10 -52.76 -6.67
C LYS A 893 5.60 -52.84 -8.12
N ILE A 894 6.82 -53.36 -8.34
CA ILE A 894 7.40 -53.66 -9.66
C ILE A 894 6.53 -54.70 -10.38
N GLU A 895 6.07 -55.73 -9.66
CA GLU A 895 5.21 -56.76 -10.22
C GLU A 895 3.80 -56.24 -10.59
N LYS A 896 3.18 -55.38 -9.75
CA LYS A 896 1.89 -54.75 -10.08
C LYS A 896 1.96 -53.80 -11.28
N GLN A 897 3.10 -53.15 -11.52
CA GLN A 897 3.31 -52.34 -12.72
C GLN A 897 3.49 -53.22 -13.97
N SER A 898 4.17 -54.36 -13.85
CA SER A 898 4.30 -55.36 -14.94
C SER A 898 2.96 -55.95 -15.40
N TYR A 899 2.05 -56.27 -14.46
CA TYR A 899 0.70 -56.72 -14.78
C TYR A 899 -0.17 -55.62 -15.43
N LYS A 900 -0.06 -54.36 -14.98
CA LYS A 900 -0.79 -53.24 -15.60
C LYS A 900 -0.32 -52.92 -17.03
N SER A 901 0.91 -53.24 -17.40
CA SER A 901 1.41 -53.12 -18.78
C SER A 901 0.96 -54.24 -19.71
N GLN A 902 0.47 -55.38 -19.19
CA GLN A 902 -0.01 -56.50 -20.00
C GLN A 902 -1.53 -56.47 -20.28
N ASP A 903 -2.33 -55.76 -19.47
CA ASP A 903 -3.80 -55.70 -19.60
C ASP A 903 -4.36 -54.53 -20.45
N VAL A 904 -3.56 -53.91 -21.33
CA VAL A 904 -4.02 -52.80 -22.20
C VAL A 904 -4.70 -53.28 -23.51
N VAL A 905 -4.93 -54.58 -23.67
CA VAL A 905 -5.68 -55.12 -24.83
C VAL A 905 -6.84 -56.01 -24.35
N HIS A 906 -7.93 -55.40 -23.88
CA HIS A 906 -9.30 -55.76 -24.28
C HIS A 906 -10.39 -54.88 -23.62
N THR A 907 -11.44 -54.64 -24.39
CA THR A 907 -12.60 -53.76 -24.16
C THR A 907 -13.60 -54.31 -23.13
N PRO A 908 -14.51 -53.46 -22.60
CA PRO A 908 -15.18 -53.70 -21.33
C PRO A 908 -16.57 -54.35 -21.50
N THR A 909 -16.88 -55.38 -20.72
CA THR A 909 -18.27 -55.72 -20.38
C THR A 909 -18.38 -56.32 -18.98
N VAL A 910 -19.51 -55.97 -18.33
CA VAL A 910 -20.17 -56.62 -17.18
C VAL A 910 -19.87 -56.08 -15.76
N LYS A 911 -20.88 -55.34 -15.27
CA LYS A 911 -21.42 -55.18 -13.91
C LYS A 911 -20.46 -55.40 -12.73
N ARG A 912 -20.05 -54.27 -12.15
CA ARG A 912 -19.41 -54.17 -10.84
C ARG A 912 -20.48 -54.05 -9.75
N GLU A 913 -21.01 -55.18 -9.30
CA GLU A 913 -21.80 -55.22 -8.07
C GLU A 913 -20.89 -55.04 -6.84
N ARG A 914 -21.48 -54.37 -5.85
CA ARG A 914 -20.90 -53.94 -4.57
C ARG A 914 -20.15 -55.06 -3.86
N ILE A 915 -18.84 -54.92 -3.68
CA ILE A 915 -18.16 -55.38 -2.47
C ILE A 915 -17.19 -54.27 -2.05
N ARG A 916 -17.68 -53.41 -1.15
CA ARG A 916 -16.86 -52.52 -0.33
C ARG A 916 -17.27 -52.78 1.12
N SER A 917 -16.26 -52.72 1.99
CA SER A 917 -16.25 -52.89 3.45
C SER A 917 -16.37 -54.32 3.98
N GLU A 918 -15.21 -54.96 4.12
CA GLU A 918 -14.69 -55.54 5.37
C GLU A 918 -13.51 -56.46 5.03
N LEU A 919 -12.33 -55.89 4.78
CA LEU A 919 -11.06 -56.62 4.74
C LEU A 919 -9.87 -55.70 4.97
#